data_AF-A0A3D0PAA2-F1
#
_entry.id   AF-A0A3D0PAA2-F1
#
_cell.length_a   1.000
_cell.length_b   1.000
_cell.length_c   1.000
_cell.angle_alpha   90.00
_cell.angle_beta   90.00
_cell.angle_gamma   90.00
#
_symmetry.space_group_name_H-M   'P 1'
#
loop_
_entity.id
_entity.type
_entity.pdbx_description
1 polymer ?
#
loop_
_entity_poly.entity_id
_entity_poly.type
_entity_poly.pdbx_seq_one_letter_code
_entity_poly.pdbx_strand_id
1 'polypeptide(L)'
;MRAPKAGKRITGRNMKYGARAFLIITLLAGATAFGQTTEFTYQGRISDNGSPANGLYDIRFRLFATATPAGIPLGNNERTNVAVVDGVFTVTLDFGPNAFNGNDRYLEIGIRPAGGTTYTVLSPLPKITSVPYALRSQNAATASDASQLGGVAANQYVQTTDPRLSDDRNPTPNSPNYIRNSQTQQANSNFAISGTGSIGGAANVGGNLNVNGNGLFLGDVTVLGALNTNGGDASYVQNRTTLQPGTTNFNINGNGILGGNLRAANVNATAAFQLNSTRVFHATGAGNLFAGYGAGDNNTASNNTFLGTFSGVANTSGTDNTFVGRNSGNLNTTGRDNTFVGEQAGEGSTTGSFNSFFGAGAGNANQNGSYNSLFGYQAGVTNRGFDNSFFGAGAGSGNTTGGLNSFFGRNAGIANTTAGENSFFGAFAGQANTIGTDNSFFGAGAGFANTSGIDNSYFGRGAGQVSTTASQNAFFGAAAGGDNTTGASNSFFGRAAGGGNTTGDSNVFVGKLAGANNTSGSNNTAIGADSGFFCGDFQYATAIGAGAEAVTSNSVSIGRRNGQDTVRIEGLLRLGTPWSGGSVFMCRDDTFGYIGTCGSSLRFKHDVADLKSGLDVVRRLRPVTFRWNSSGTMDLGFVAEEVNAVDPILATFDKDGQVEGVKYPQMTSLLVNAVKEQQAEIESLREQVRAQRSELAALKALVCASNPGAAACKEEK
;
A
#
# COMPACT_ATOMS: atom_id res chain seq x y z
N MET A 1 -42.50 15.76 -10.48
CA MET A 1 -43.52 14.74 -10.84
C MET A 1 -43.02 13.37 -10.41
N ARG A 2 -43.91 12.60 -9.77
CA ARG A 2 -43.84 11.18 -9.33
C ARG A 2 -42.88 10.80 -8.19
N ALA A 3 -43.52 10.41 -7.07
CA ALA A 3 -42.99 9.69 -5.92
C ALA A 3 -42.81 8.17 -6.22
N PRO A 4 -42.21 7.36 -5.30
CA PRO A 4 -42.97 6.87 -4.14
C PRO A 4 -42.23 6.78 -2.77
N LYS A 5 -43.04 7.00 -1.71
CA LYS A 5 -43.13 6.33 -0.37
C LYS A 5 -41.85 6.17 0.48
N ALA A 6 -41.63 6.90 1.59
CA ALA A 6 -42.29 6.87 2.94
C ALA A 6 -42.38 5.45 3.56
N GLY A 7 -41.87 5.14 4.77
CA GLY A 7 -41.16 5.90 5.79
C GLY A 7 -40.97 5.07 7.09
N LYS A 8 -40.00 5.52 7.91
CA LYS A 8 -39.76 5.34 9.37
C LYS A 8 -39.60 3.92 9.96
N ARG A 9 -38.41 3.55 10.47
CA ARG A 9 -37.82 3.81 11.83
C ARG A 9 -38.76 3.36 12.96
N ILE A 10 -38.35 2.37 13.77
CA ILE A 10 -38.13 2.40 15.24
C ILE A 10 -37.20 1.23 15.65
N THR A 11 -36.44 1.51 16.71
CA THR A 11 -35.32 0.88 17.44
C THR A 11 -35.54 -0.44 18.19
N GLY A 12 -34.43 -1.15 18.43
CA GLY A 12 -34.17 -2.09 19.54
C GLY A 12 -32.90 -2.89 19.22
N ARG A 13 -31.71 -2.71 19.81
CA ARG A 13 -31.22 -2.67 21.21
C ARG A 13 -31.42 -4.00 21.96
N ASN A 14 -30.29 -4.68 22.19
CA ASN A 14 -29.98 -5.72 23.19
C ASN A 14 -30.60 -7.13 23.01
N MET A 15 -29.75 -8.14 22.82
CA MET A 15 -29.44 -9.17 23.86
C MET A 15 -28.57 -10.29 23.28
N LYS A 16 -27.27 -10.24 23.60
CA LYS A 16 -26.54 -11.43 24.02
C LYS A 16 -26.92 -11.71 25.49
N TYR A 17 -26.61 -12.92 25.96
CA TYR A 17 -26.83 -13.51 27.30
C TYR A 17 -28.14 -14.29 27.46
N GLY A 18 -28.01 -15.56 27.86
CA GLY A 18 -29.16 -16.36 28.27
C GLY A 18 -28.99 -17.87 28.27
N ALA A 19 -27.80 -18.44 28.00
CA ALA A 19 -27.55 -19.81 28.40
C ALA A 19 -27.40 -19.85 29.93
N ARG A 20 -28.24 -20.68 30.58
CA ARG A 20 -28.31 -21.00 32.03
C ARG A 20 -29.19 -20.07 32.87
N ALA A 21 -30.45 -20.48 33.06
CA ALA A 21 -30.98 -20.94 34.35
C ALA A 21 -32.50 -20.83 34.35
N PHE A 22 -33.21 -21.96 34.21
CA PHE A 22 -34.49 -22.15 34.89
C PHE A 22 -34.70 -23.65 35.12
N LEU A 23 -34.11 -24.12 36.22
CA LEU A 23 -34.44 -25.37 36.87
C LEU A 23 -35.31 -25.02 38.06
N ILE A 24 -36.63 -25.03 37.89
CA ILE A 24 -37.59 -25.07 39.01
C ILE A 24 -38.78 -25.95 38.58
N ILE A 25 -38.81 -27.14 39.19
CA ILE A 25 -39.99 -27.90 39.61
C ILE A 25 -40.94 -28.38 38.51
N THR A 26 -40.91 -29.70 38.28
CA THR A 26 -42.11 -30.55 38.31
C THR A 26 -41.70 -32.02 38.29
N LEU A 27 -41.73 -32.62 39.48
CA LEU A 27 -41.58 -34.05 39.73
C LEU A 27 -42.92 -34.47 40.34
N LEU A 28 -43.78 -35.12 39.55
CA LEU A 28 -44.90 -36.03 39.94
C LEU A 28 -45.89 -36.19 38.77
N ALA A 29 -45.71 -37.23 37.96
CA ALA A 29 -46.79 -37.94 37.27
C ALA A 29 -46.26 -39.32 36.84
N GLY A 30 -46.92 -40.38 37.29
CA GLY A 30 -46.51 -41.76 37.09
C GLY A 30 -46.51 -42.17 35.61
N ALA A 31 -45.49 -42.93 35.23
CA ALA A 31 -45.44 -43.57 33.93
C ALA A 31 -46.47 -44.71 33.87
N THR A 32 -47.53 -44.53 33.09
CA THR A 32 -48.30 -45.63 32.53
C THR A 32 -47.60 -46.08 31.25
N ALA A 33 -47.21 -47.36 31.18
CA ALA A 33 -46.71 -47.97 29.96
C ALA A 33 -47.87 -48.16 28.95
N PHE A 34 -47.70 -47.66 27.73
CA PHE A 34 -48.59 -47.94 26.60
C PHE A 34 -48.02 -49.09 25.77
N GLY A 35 -48.88 -50.02 25.32
CA GLY A 35 -48.49 -51.14 24.47
C GLY A 35 -47.96 -50.68 23.11
N GLN A 36 -47.02 -51.46 22.55
CA GLN A 36 -46.39 -51.20 21.25
C GLN A 36 -47.43 -51.23 20.12
N THR A 37 -47.30 -50.31 19.16
CA THR A 37 -48.22 -50.14 18.02
C THR A 37 -48.02 -51.24 16.97
N THR A 38 -49.03 -51.48 16.12
CA THR A 38 -48.97 -52.46 15.00
C THR A 38 -48.28 -51.91 13.75
N GLU A 39 -47.55 -50.81 13.92
CA GLU A 39 -46.90 -50.05 12.87
C GLU A 39 -45.55 -50.68 12.49
N PHE A 40 -45.25 -50.77 11.18
CA PHE A 40 -43.96 -51.22 10.69
C PHE A 40 -43.47 -50.37 9.51
N THR A 41 -42.14 -50.29 9.37
CA THR A 41 -41.50 -49.56 8.26
C THR A 41 -41.30 -50.47 7.06
N TYR A 42 -41.71 -50.01 5.89
CA TYR A 42 -41.52 -50.66 4.60
C TYR A 42 -40.60 -49.81 3.71
N GLN A 43 -39.55 -50.43 3.18
CA GLN A 43 -38.65 -49.81 2.21
C GLN A 43 -38.76 -50.57 0.88
N GLY A 44 -38.99 -49.83 -0.21
CA GLY A 44 -39.13 -50.39 -1.55
C GLY A 44 -38.23 -49.69 -2.55
N ARG A 45 -37.96 -50.37 -3.68
CA ARG A 45 -37.25 -49.79 -4.84
C ARG A 45 -38.14 -49.82 -6.09
N ILE A 46 -38.23 -48.69 -6.78
CA ILE A 46 -39.01 -48.48 -7.99
C ILE A 46 -38.06 -48.20 -9.15
N SER A 47 -38.27 -48.90 -10.25
CA SER A 47 -37.61 -48.63 -11.53
C SER A 47 -38.66 -48.32 -12.59
N ASP A 48 -38.43 -47.27 -13.37
CA ASP A 48 -39.23 -46.92 -14.54
C ASP A 48 -38.43 -47.24 -15.80
N ASN A 49 -38.96 -48.14 -16.65
CA ASN A 49 -38.27 -48.66 -17.84
C ASN A 49 -36.80 -49.06 -17.62
N GLY A 50 -36.48 -49.67 -16.48
CA GLY A 50 -35.14 -50.15 -16.15
C GLY A 50 -34.19 -49.11 -15.54
N SER A 51 -34.62 -47.84 -15.42
CA SER A 51 -33.86 -46.79 -14.70
C SER A 51 -34.47 -46.52 -13.32
N PRO A 52 -33.68 -46.15 -12.29
CA PRO A 52 -34.22 -45.81 -10.97
C PRO A 52 -35.16 -44.61 -11.04
N ALA A 53 -36.37 -44.75 -10.46
CA ALA A 53 -37.36 -43.68 -10.45
C ALA A 53 -36.96 -42.55 -9.48
N ASN A 54 -37.24 -41.29 -9.85
CA ASN A 54 -36.97 -40.11 -9.02
C ASN A 54 -38.17 -39.16 -9.05
N GLY A 55 -38.57 -38.63 -7.89
CA GLY A 55 -39.68 -37.67 -7.78
C GLY A 55 -40.72 -38.05 -6.71
N LEU A 56 -41.88 -37.39 -6.75
CA LEU A 56 -42.98 -37.63 -5.81
C LEU A 56 -43.99 -38.62 -6.40
N TYR A 57 -44.34 -39.66 -5.64
CA TYR A 57 -45.27 -40.71 -6.04
C TYR A 57 -46.38 -40.89 -5.01
N ASP A 58 -47.59 -41.20 -5.48
CA ASP A 58 -48.64 -41.74 -4.64
C ASP A 58 -48.52 -43.26 -4.65
N ILE A 59 -48.42 -43.86 -3.47
CA ILE A 59 -48.23 -45.30 -3.31
C ILE A 59 -49.36 -45.87 -2.45
N ARG A 60 -50.05 -46.86 -3.00
CA ARG A 60 -51.14 -47.58 -2.34
C ARG A 60 -50.71 -48.99 -1.97
N PHE A 61 -50.92 -49.36 -0.72
CA PHE A 61 -50.66 -50.68 -0.18
C PHE A 61 -51.98 -51.36 0.22
N ARG A 62 -52.20 -52.56 -0.29
CA ARG A 62 -53.38 -53.38 0.05
C ARG A 62 -52.95 -54.75 0.52
N LEU A 63 -53.53 -55.20 1.62
CA LEU A 63 -53.22 -56.48 2.24
C LEU A 63 -54.26 -57.53 1.84
N PHE A 64 -53.82 -58.69 1.37
CA PHE A 64 -54.69 -59.80 0.97
C PHE A 64 -54.39 -61.08 1.76
N ALA A 65 -55.41 -61.94 1.86
CA ALA A 65 -55.32 -63.25 2.51
C ALA A 65 -54.70 -64.33 1.60
N THR A 66 -54.71 -64.14 0.28
CA THR A 66 -54.29 -65.12 -0.73
C THR A 66 -53.33 -64.49 -1.76
N ALA A 67 -52.52 -65.32 -2.42
CA ALA A 67 -51.52 -64.88 -3.41
C ALA A 67 -52.10 -64.32 -4.71
N THR A 68 -53.38 -64.54 -4.96
CA THR A 68 -54.15 -64.01 -6.11
C THR A 68 -55.12 -62.94 -5.61
N PRO A 69 -55.17 -61.73 -6.23
CA PRO A 69 -56.00 -60.62 -5.78
C PRO A 69 -57.46 -60.78 -6.23
N ALA A 70 -58.08 -61.91 -5.88
CA ALA A 70 -59.51 -62.17 -6.08
C ALA A 70 -60.25 -62.04 -4.74
N GLY A 71 -60.59 -60.82 -4.34
CA GLY A 71 -61.33 -60.56 -3.10
C GLY A 71 -61.26 -59.11 -2.60
N ILE A 72 -61.92 -58.82 -1.48
CA ILE A 72 -61.85 -57.55 -0.76
C ILE A 72 -60.54 -57.51 0.05
N PRO A 73 -59.73 -56.43 0.00
CA PRO A 73 -58.50 -56.34 0.79
C PRO A 73 -58.81 -56.27 2.29
N LEU A 74 -57.96 -56.92 3.09
CA LEU A 74 -58.02 -56.93 4.56
C LEU A 74 -57.66 -55.56 5.18
N GLY A 75 -57.00 -54.70 4.42
CA GLY A 75 -56.69 -53.33 4.82
C GLY A 75 -56.07 -52.53 3.66
N ASN A 76 -56.26 -51.21 3.69
CA ASN A 76 -55.77 -50.28 2.67
C ASN A 76 -54.99 -49.14 3.35
N ASN A 77 -53.77 -48.89 2.87
CA ASN A 77 -52.92 -47.80 3.33
C ASN A 77 -52.43 -47.01 2.11
N GLU A 78 -52.82 -45.75 2.00
CA GLU A 78 -52.40 -44.85 0.91
C GLU A 78 -51.46 -43.78 1.44
N ARG A 79 -50.34 -43.58 0.74
CA ARG A 79 -49.35 -42.55 1.03
C ARG A 79 -49.24 -41.65 -0.19
N THR A 80 -49.60 -40.39 -0.03
CA THR A 80 -49.49 -39.38 -1.08
C THR A 80 -48.17 -38.64 -0.98
N ASN A 81 -47.65 -38.16 -2.12
CA ASN A 81 -46.40 -37.39 -2.18
C ASN A 81 -45.19 -38.05 -1.51
N VAL A 82 -45.01 -39.37 -1.66
CA VAL A 82 -43.82 -40.08 -1.17
C VAL A 82 -42.63 -39.71 -2.03
N ALA A 83 -41.56 -39.19 -1.41
CA ALA A 83 -40.32 -38.90 -2.09
C ALA A 83 -39.56 -40.19 -2.42
N VAL A 84 -39.27 -40.38 -3.70
CA VAL A 84 -38.45 -41.48 -4.24
C VAL A 84 -37.15 -40.87 -4.76
N VAL A 85 -36.01 -41.33 -4.25
CA VAL A 85 -34.67 -40.86 -4.63
C VAL A 85 -33.82 -42.06 -4.99
N ASP A 86 -33.23 -42.05 -6.18
CA ASP A 86 -32.49 -43.18 -6.77
C ASP A 86 -33.27 -44.51 -6.74
N GLY A 87 -34.57 -44.40 -6.97
CA GLY A 87 -35.52 -45.50 -6.95
C GLY A 87 -35.94 -45.95 -5.56
N VAL A 88 -35.32 -45.50 -4.47
CA VAL A 88 -35.64 -45.99 -3.12
C VAL A 88 -36.64 -45.07 -2.41
N PHE A 89 -37.60 -45.67 -1.71
CA PHE A 89 -38.50 -44.96 -0.81
C PHE A 89 -38.69 -45.74 0.49
N THR A 90 -39.02 -45.03 1.57
CA THR A 90 -39.35 -45.62 2.87
C THR A 90 -40.65 -45.01 3.39
N VAL A 91 -41.59 -45.86 3.79
CA VAL A 91 -42.87 -45.45 4.35
C VAL A 91 -43.20 -46.29 5.57
N THR A 92 -44.02 -45.74 6.43
CA THR A 92 -44.55 -46.46 7.58
C THR A 92 -45.96 -46.95 7.28
N LEU A 93 -46.29 -48.20 7.64
CA LEU A 93 -47.56 -48.86 7.35
C LEU A 93 -48.18 -49.38 8.65
N ASP A 94 -49.49 -49.20 8.80
CA ASP A 94 -50.28 -49.80 9.88
C ASP A 94 -51.62 -50.28 9.32
N PHE A 95 -51.83 -51.59 9.29
CA PHE A 95 -53.09 -52.19 8.84
C PHE A 95 -54.03 -52.50 10.01
N GLY A 96 -53.66 -52.07 11.22
CA GLY A 96 -54.41 -52.29 12.45
C GLY A 96 -54.17 -53.67 13.09
N PRO A 97 -54.58 -53.85 14.35
CA PRO A 97 -54.24 -55.03 15.16
C PRO A 97 -54.81 -56.35 14.63
N ASN A 98 -55.88 -56.30 13.82
CA ASN A 98 -56.53 -57.51 13.31
C ASN A 98 -55.97 -58.00 11.96
N ALA A 99 -55.13 -57.22 11.29
CA ALA A 99 -54.65 -57.55 9.95
C ALA A 99 -53.63 -58.71 9.94
N PHE A 100 -52.86 -58.87 11.02
CA PHE A 100 -51.78 -59.85 11.14
C PHE A 100 -52.10 -60.90 12.22
N ASN A 101 -52.93 -61.88 11.86
CA ASN A 101 -53.40 -62.94 12.79
C ASN A 101 -52.59 -64.25 12.72
N GLY A 102 -51.35 -64.19 12.22
CA GLY A 102 -50.44 -65.35 12.10
C GLY A 102 -50.60 -66.20 10.83
N ASN A 103 -51.65 -65.97 10.03
CA ASN A 103 -51.76 -66.56 8.70
C ASN A 103 -50.94 -65.78 7.66
N ASP A 104 -50.59 -66.44 6.55
CA ASP A 104 -49.88 -65.82 5.42
C ASP A 104 -50.61 -64.57 4.91
N ARG A 105 -49.82 -63.53 4.58
CA ARG A 105 -50.33 -62.27 4.03
C ARG A 105 -49.55 -61.88 2.79
N TYR A 106 -50.26 -61.28 1.84
CA TYR A 106 -49.72 -60.88 0.55
C TYR A 106 -49.97 -59.37 0.36
N LEU A 107 -48.93 -58.64 -0.05
CA LEU A 107 -48.98 -57.19 -0.19
C LEU A 107 -49.08 -56.79 -1.66
N GLU A 108 -50.17 -56.13 -2.04
CA GLU A 108 -50.29 -55.46 -3.33
C GLU A 108 -49.76 -54.03 -3.21
N ILE A 109 -48.93 -53.62 -4.17
CA ILE A 109 -48.39 -52.27 -4.25
C ILE A 109 -48.82 -51.65 -5.59
N GLY A 110 -49.65 -50.61 -5.50
CA GLY A 110 -50.02 -49.76 -6.62
C GLY A 110 -49.25 -48.46 -6.59
N ILE A 111 -48.65 -48.07 -7.70
CA ILE A 111 -47.83 -46.86 -7.79
C ILE A 111 -48.34 -45.97 -8.92
N ARG A 112 -48.34 -44.66 -8.69
CA ARG A 112 -48.50 -43.65 -9.74
C ARG A 112 -47.67 -42.40 -9.40
N PRO A 113 -47.23 -41.61 -10.39
CA PRO A 113 -46.73 -40.28 -10.13
C PRO A 113 -47.76 -39.44 -9.36
N ALA A 114 -47.30 -38.57 -8.45
CA ALA A 114 -48.20 -37.72 -7.65
C ALA A 114 -49.15 -36.92 -8.57
N GLY A 115 -50.47 -37.07 -8.36
CA GLY A 115 -51.50 -36.43 -9.19
C GLY A 115 -51.96 -37.23 -10.43
N GLY A 116 -51.42 -38.42 -10.69
CA GLY A 116 -51.91 -39.31 -11.75
C GLY A 116 -53.30 -39.90 -11.46
N THR A 117 -54.03 -40.34 -12.48
CA THR A 117 -55.42 -40.84 -12.32
C THR A 117 -55.53 -42.36 -12.13
N THR A 118 -54.53 -43.14 -12.58
CA THR A 118 -54.57 -44.62 -12.54
C THR A 118 -53.32 -45.17 -11.85
N TYR A 119 -53.48 -46.20 -11.02
CA TYR A 119 -52.37 -46.91 -10.37
C TYR A 119 -51.86 -48.06 -11.24
N THR A 120 -50.54 -48.15 -11.42
CA THR A 120 -49.87 -49.32 -11.96
C THR A 120 -49.61 -50.32 -10.83
N VAL A 121 -50.15 -51.53 -10.95
CA VAL A 121 -50.00 -52.58 -9.92
C VAL A 121 -48.76 -53.41 -10.23
N LEU A 122 -47.89 -53.58 -9.23
CA LEU A 122 -46.70 -54.43 -9.33
C LEU A 122 -47.07 -55.89 -9.04
N SER A 123 -46.75 -56.79 -9.96
CA SER A 123 -46.98 -58.25 -9.87
C SER A 123 -45.64 -58.98 -10.00
N PRO A 124 -45.39 -60.11 -9.30
CA PRO A 124 -46.31 -60.84 -8.40
C PRO A 124 -46.42 -60.22 -6.99
N LEU A 125 -47.53 -60.52 -6.28
CA LEU A 125 -47.72 -60.08 -4.87
C LEU A 125 -46.75 -60.84 -3.95
N PRO A 126 -45.76 -60.18 -3.33
CA PRO A 126 -44.87 -60.83 -2.38
C PRO A 126 -45.62 -61.22 -1.10
N LYS A 127 -45.33 -62.43 -0.60
CA LYS A 127 -45.71 -62.86 0.75
C LYS A 127 -44.90 -62.06 1.78
N ILE A 128 -45.58 -61.45 2.76
CA ILE A 128 -44.91 -60.86 3.93
C ILE A 128 -44.65 -62.00 4.92
N THR A 129 -43.38 -62.26 5.20
CA THR A 129 -42.96 -63.21 6.23
C THR A 129 -43.05 -62.54 7.60
N SER A 130 -43.73 -63.18 8.56
CA SER A 130 -43.75 -62.73 9.94
C SER A 130 -42.39 -62.98 10.59
N VAL A 131 -41.75 -61.91 11.08
CA VAL A 131 -40.62 -61.98 12.03
C VAL A 131 -41.23 -62.30 13.40
N PRO A 132 -40.59 -63.08 14.31
CA PRO A 132 -41.31 -63.69 15.43
C PRO A 132 -41.80 -62.62 16.41
N TYR A 133 -43.10 -62.34 16.37
CA TYR A 133 -43.81 -61.77 17.51
C TYR A 133 -43.95 -62.86 18.57
N ALA A 134 -43.64 -62.51 19.82
CA ALA A 134 -43.84 -63.33 20.99
C ALA A 134 -45.29 -63.85 21.04
N LEU A 135 -45.46 -65.15 20.85
CA LEU A 135 -46.72 -65.87 21.03
C LEU A 135 -47.05 -65.96 22.54
N ARG A 136 -47.74 -64.91 23.05
CA ARG A 136 -48.49 -64.78 24.35
C ARG A 136 -47.64 -64.54 25.62
N SER A 137 -48.12 -63.89 26.71
CA SER A 137 -49.47 -63.49 27.16
C SER A 137 -49.41 -62.32 28.17
N GLN A 138 -50.25 -61.30 28.04
CA GLN A 138 -50.59 -60.37 29.13
C GLN A 138 -52.11 -60.18 29.19
N ASN A 139 -52.79 -61.19 29.78
CA ASN A 139 -54.02 -61.14 30.58
C ASN A 139 -54.80 -62.47 30.43
N ALA A 140 -54.60 -63.37 31.39
CA ALA A 140 -55.55 -64.45 31.67
C ALA A 140 -56.41 -64.03 32.85
N ALA A 141 -57.43 -63.21 32.59
CA ALA A 141 -58.59 -63.16 33.44
C ALA A 141 -59.57 -64.21 32.88
N THR A 142 -59.78 -65.29 33.65
CA THR A 142 -60.74 -66.41 33.46
C THR A 142 -60.45 -67.43 32.33
N ALA A 143 -60.05 -68.64 32.73
CA ALA A 143 -60.15 -69.88 31.94
C ALA A 143 -60.55 -71.02 32.89
N SER A 144 -61.84 -71.34 32.92
CA SER A 144 -62.44 -72.29 33.86
C SER A 144 -62.40 -73.76 33.40
N ASP A 145 -61.93 -74.11 32.20
CA ASP A 145 -62.10 -75.48 31.68
C ASP A 145 -60.95 -75.97 30.78
N ALA A 146 -59.80 -76.32 31.38
CA ALA A 146 -58.76 -77.10 30.70
C ALA A 146 -58.36 -78.31 31.55
N SER A 147 -58.84 -79.50 31.17
CA SER A 147 -58.77 -80.71 31.99
C SER A 147 -57.50 -81.54 31.82
N GLN A 148 -56.54 -81.21 30.94
CA GLN A 148 -55.28 -81.98 30.75
C GLN A 148 -54.11 -81.13 30.18
N LEU A 149 -52.87 -81.32 30.69
CA LEU A 149 -51.61 -80.84 30.11
C LEU A 149 -50.50 -81.90 30.29
N GLY A 150 -49.91 -82.39 29.19
CA GLY A 150 -48.77 -83.33 29.23
C GLY A 150 -49.08 -84.79 29.57
N GLY A 151 -50.34 -85.23 29.42
CA GLY A 151 -50.72 -86.65 29.63
C GLY A 151 -50.82 -87.09 31.09
N VAL A 152 -50.82 -86.15 32.04
CA VAL A 152 -50.98 -86.41 33.50
C VAL A 152 -52.16 -85.60 34.05
N ALA A 153 -52.96 -86.21 34.92
CA ALA A 153 -54.17 -85.60 35.50
C ALA A 153 -53.85 -84.47 36.50
N ALA A 154 -54.66 -83.41 36.49
CA ALA A 154 -54.41 -82.14 37.22
C ALA A 154 -54.47 -82.22 38.76
N ASN A 155 -54.80 -83.38 39.35
CA ASN A 155 -54.81 -83.60 40.79
C ASN A 155 -53.48 -84.12 41.36
N GLN A 156 -52.44 -84.25 40.53
CA GLN A 156 -51.12 -84.78 40.93
C GLN A 156 -49.99 -83.75 40.86
N TYR A 157 -50.30 -82.47 40.62
CA TYR A 157 -49.33 -81.37 40.68
C TYR A 157 -49.56 -80.50 41.91
N VAL A 158 -48.48 -80.17 42.61
CA VAL A 158 -48.46 -79.34 43.82
C VAL A 158 -48.88 -77.91 43.46
N GLN A 159 -49.99 -77.43 44.06
CA GLN A 159 -50.52 -76.08 43.86
C GLN A 159 -49.97 -75.10 44.92
N THR A 160 -49.99 -73.80 44.65
CA THR A 160 -49.50 -72.73 45.55
C THR A 160 -50.26 -72.58 46.87
N THR A 161 -51.32 -73.37 47.06
CA THR A 161 -52.11 -73.50 48.30
C THR A 161 -51.92 -74.87 48.98
N ASP A 162 -50.92 -75.66 48.57
CA ASP A 162 -50.58 -76.94 49.21
C ASP A 162 -50.12 -76.70 50.68
N PRO A 163 -50.72 -77.38 51.68
CA PRO A 163 -50.35 -77.23 53.09
C PRO A 163 -48.87 -77.54 53.42
N ARG A 164 -48.13 -78.16 52.49
CA ARG A 164 -46.68 -78.41 52.61
C ARG A 164 -45.81 -77.22 52.17
N LEU A 165 -46.38 -76.15 51.61
CA LEU A 165 -45.66 -74.98 51.12
C LEU A 165 -45.73 -73.75 52.04
N SER A 166 -46.43 -73.82 53.19
CA SER A 166 -46.31 -72.82 54.26
C SER A 166 -45.39 -73.34 55.36
N ASP A 167 -44.10 -73.03 55.28
CA ASP A 167 -43.20 -73.14 56.44
C ASP A 167 -43.10 -71.78 57.13
N ASP A 168 -43.95 -71.60 58.14
CA ASP A 168 -44.04 -70.39 58.98
C ASP A 168 -43.00 -70.41 60.13
N ARG A 169 -41.88 -71.12 59.97
CA ARG A 169 -40.82 -71.11 60.97
C ARG A 169 -39.95 -69.87 60.80
N ASN A 170 -39.91 -69.05 61.85
CA ASN A 170 -38.88 -68.04 62.04
C ASN A 170 -37.48 -68.67 61.80
N PRO A 171 -36.62 -68.07 60.95
CA PRO A 171 -35.29 -68.60 60.72
C PRO A 171 -34.48 -68.58 62.02
N THR A 172 -33.94 -69.73 62.41
CA THR A 172 -33.07 -69.88 63.59
C THR A 172 -31.75 -69.11 63.39
N PRO A 173 -31.21 -68.48 64.45
CA PRO A 173 -29.91 -67.81 64.39
C PRO A 173 -28.80 -68.72 63.80
N ASN A 174 -27.95 -68.17 62.93
CA ASN A 174 -26.82 -68.79 62.20
C ASN A 174 -27.10 -69.53 60.87
N SER A 175 -28.10 -69.11 60.09
CA SER A 175 -28.24 -69.59 58.69
C SER A 175 -27.16 -68.97 57.76
N PRO A 176 -26.47 -69.76 56.91
CA PRO A 176 -25.26 -69.32 56.19
C PRO A 176 -25.46 -68.30 55.05
N ASN A 177 -26.70 -67.98 54.65
CA ASN A 177 -26.96 -67.26 53.39
C ASN A 177 -27.94 -66.08 53.52
N TYR A 178 -27.86 -65.29 54.60
CA TYR A 178 -28.62 -64.04 54.70
C TYR A 178 -27.84 -62.87 55.31
N ILE A 179 -27.66 -61.78 54.56
CA ILE A 179 -27.26 -60.47 55.10
C ILE A 179 -28.45 -59.50 54.95
N ARG A 180 -29.30 -59.42 55.99
CA ARG A 180 -30.09 -58.21 56.30
C ARG A 180 -29.37 -57.45 57.40
N ASN A 181 -29.04 -56.19 57.16
CA ASN A 181 -28.69 -55.27 58.24
C ASN A 181 -29.93 -54.52 58.75
N SER A 182 -30.79 -55.24 59.51
CA SER A 182 -31.93 -54.77 60.32
C SER A 182 -33.05 -53.91 59.66
N GLN A 183 -34.15 -53.70 60.40
CA GLN A 183 -35.30 -52.87 60.02
C GLN A 183 -35.32 -51.49 60.72
N THR A 184 -34.24 -51.10 61.40
CA THR A 184 -34.07 -49.75 61.96
C THR A 184 -32.86 -49.06 61.31
N GLN A 185 -32.99 -47.76 61.00
CA GLN A 185 -31.90 -46.99 60.41
C GLN A 185 -30.72 -46.95 61.40
N GLN A 186 -29.66 -47.70 61.11
CA GLN A 186 -28.43 -47.64 61.87
C GLN A 186 -27.66 -46.38 61.47
N ALA A 187 -27.50 -45.45 62.40
CA ALA A 187 -26.54 -44.37 62.24
C ALA A 187 -25.13 -44.99 62.20
N ASN A 188 -24.52 -45.02 61.00
CA ASN A 188 -23.17 -45.52 60.68
C ASN A 188 -23.00 -47.01 60.34
N SER A 189 -23.97 -47.66 59.71
CA SER A 189 -23.77 -49.00 59.16
C SER A 189 -23.03 -48.99 57.81
N ASN A 190 -21.78 -49.50 57.80
CA ASN A 190 -21.06 -49.83 56.57
C ASN A 190 -21.66 -51.12 55.95
N PHE A 191 -22.11 -51.05 54.70
CA PHE A 191 -22.32 -52.26 53.89
C PHE A 191 -20.94 -52.74 53.40
N ALA A 192 -20.37 -53.73 54.09
CA ALA A 192 -19.07 -54.30 53.74
C ALA A 192 -19.27 -55.61 52.95
N ILE A 193 -18.92 -55.59 51.66
CA ILE A 193 -18.68 -56.82 50.89
C ILE A 193 -17.19 -57.14 51.05
N SER A 194 -16.84 -58.25 51.70
CA SER A 194 -15.49 -58.81 51.69
C SER A 194 -15.39 -59.90 50.62
N GLY A 195 -14.42 -59.78 49.70
CA GLY A 195 -14.23 -60.71 48.56
C GLY A 195 -14.49 -60.05 47.19
N THR A 196 -14.19 -60.76 46.10
CA THR A 196 -14.35 -60.26 44.71
C THR A 196 -15.78 -60.45 44.19
N GLY A 197 -16.74 -59.66 44.69
CA GLY A 197 -18.12 -59.65 44.20
C GLY A 197 -18.32 -58.67 43.03
N SER A 198 -19.08 -59.06 42.01
CA SER A 198 -19.54 -58.18 40.93
C SER A 198 -21.02 -57.84 41.14
N ILE A 199 -21.39 -56.57 41.00
CA ILE A 199 -22.79 -56.13 41.04
C ILE A 199 -23.30 -56.13 39.60
N GLY A 200 -24.21 -57.05 39.27
CA GLY A 200 -24.79 -57.21 37.93
C GLY A 200 -25.83 -56.14 37.52
N GLY A 201 -25.78 -54.93 38.08
CA GLY A 201 -26.76 -53.87 37.85
C GLY A 201 -26.31 -52.50 38.40
N ALA A 202 -27.14 -51.47 38.21
CA ALA A 202 -26.81 -50.10 38.66
C ALA A 202 -26.79 -49.99 40.18
N ALA A 203 -25.65 -49.60 40.75
CA ALA A 203 -25.50 -49.31 42.17
C ALA A 203 -25.85 -47.83 42.44
N ASN A 204 -27.00 -47.58 43.04
CA ASN A 204 -27.40 -46.24 43.50
C ASN A 204 -27.05 -46.08 44.99
N VAL A 205 -26.01 -45.31 45.29
CA VAL A 205 -25.60 -45.03 46.68
C VAL A 205 -26.14 -43.65 47.07
N GLY A 206 -27.15 -43.65 47.94
CA GLY A 206 -27.80 -42.42 48.44
C GLY A 206 -26.95 -41.60 49.43
N GLY A 207 -25.82 -42.14 49.89
CA GLY A 207 -24.84 -41.48 50.77
C GLY A 207 -23.43 -41.50 50.17
N ASN A 208 -22.41 -41.41 51.02
CA ASN A 208 -21.02 -41.55 50.57
C ASN A 208 -20.71 -43.01 50.21
N LEU A 209 -20.09 -43.24 49.05
CA LEU A 209 -19.50 -44.53 48.71
C LEU A 209 -18.02 -44.49 49.13
N ASN A 210 -17.65 -45.27 50.15
CA ASN A 210 -16.27 -45.37 50.61
C ASN A 210 -15.63 -46.64 50.05
N VAL A 211 -14.70 -46.50 49.10
CA VAL A 211 -13.95 -47.65 48.56
C VAL A 211 -12.62 -47.77 49.28
N ASN A 212 -12.44 -48.90 49.97
CA ASN A 212 -11.20 -49.26 50.65
C ASN A 212 -10.46 -50.29 49.78
N GLY A 213 -9.35 -49.88 49.15
CA GLY A 213 -8.54 -50.71 48.25
C GLY A 213 -8.73 -50.38 46.76
N ASN A 214 -8.08 -51.17 45.87
CA ASN A 214 -8.14 -51.00 44.42
C ASN A 214 -9.52 -51.42 43.87
N GLY A 215 -10.50 -50.52 43.91
CA GLY A 215 -11.82 -50.75 43.34
C GLY A 215 -11.86 -50.44 41.85
N LEU A 216 -12.13 -51.45 41.01
CA LEU A 216 -12.45 -51.28 39.60
C LEU A 216 -13.96 -51.16 39.44
N PHE A 217 -14.45 -49.98 39.04
CA PHE A 217 -15.86 -49.79 38.72
C PHE A 217 -16.10 -50.16 37.25
N LEU A 218 -16.84 -51.24 37.01
CA LEU A 218 -17.30 -51.65 35.69
C LEU A 218 -18.80 -51.30 35.58
N GLY A 219 -19.13 -50.17 34.97
CA GLY A 219 -20.50 -49.69 34.75
C GLY A 219 -20.78 -48.27 35.26
N ASP A 220 -22.00 -47.78 35.03
CA ASP A 220 -22.45 -46.47 35.51
C ASP A 220 -22.69 -46.50 37.03
N VAL A 221 -21.91 -45.73 37.78
CA VAL A 221 -22.06 -45.57 39.23
C VAL A 221 -22.63 -44.18 39.51
N THR A 222 -23.85 -44.12 40.06
CA THR A 222 -24.46 -42.85 40.51
C THR A 222 -24.32 -42.74 42.03
N VAL A 223 -23.43 -41.86 42.50
CA VAL A 223 -23.26 -41.53 43.92
C VAL A 223 -23.88 -40.17 44.17
N LEU A 224 -24.91 -40.11 45.02
CA LEU A 224 -25.59 -38.86 45.36
C LEU A 224 -24.87 -38.09 46.49
N GLY A 225 -23.93 -38.75 47.21
CA GLY A 225 -23.00 -38.16 48.16
C GLY A 225 -21.56 -38.05 47.65
N ALA A 226 -20.56 -38.06 48.54
CA ALA A 226 -19.14 -38.07 48.18
C ALA A 226 -18.62 -39.50 47.89
N LEU A 227 -17.87 -39.68 46.81
CA LEU A 227 -17.06 -40.88 46.57
C LEU A 227 -15.71 -40.71 47.26
N ASN A 228 -15.48 -41.41 48.38
CA ASN A 228 -14.22 -41.33 49.11
C ASN A 228 -13.40 -42.60 48.85
N THR A 229 -12.26 -42.46 48.18
CA THR A 229 -11.27 -43.54 48.04
C THR A 229 -10.16 -43.31 49.06
N ASN A 230 -9.85 -44.32 49.89
CA ASN A 230 -8.74 -44.19 50.83
C ASN A 230 -7.41 -44.25 50.07
N GLY A 231 -6.58 -43.23 50.31
CA GLY A 231 -5.42 -42.87 49.49
C GLY A 231 -4.44 -44.01 49.23
N GLY A 232 -4.16 -44.26 47.95
CA GLY A 232 -3.16 -45.22 47.49
C GLY A 232 -3.04 -45.25 45.97
N ASP A 233 -4.12 -45.00 45.23
CA ASP A 233 -4.09 -45.03 43.77
C ASP A 233 -3.65 -43.69 43.17
N ALA A 234 -2.55 -43.72 42.41
CA ALA A 234 -1.96 -42.58 41.69
C ALA A 234 -2.82 -42.03 40.53
N SER A 235 -4.07 -42.51 40.39
CA SER A 235 -4.91 -42.30 39.22
C SER A 235 -6.31 -41.72 39.51
N TYR A 236 -6.58 -41.21 40.72
CA TYR A 236 -7.87 -40.61 41.07
C TYR A 236 -7.78 -39.23 41.75
N VAL A 237 -8.72 -38.34 41.44
CA VAL A 237 -8.78 -36.96 41.97
C VAL A 237 -9.33 -36.94 43.39
N GLN A 238 -8.52 -36.52 44.37
CA GLN A 238 -9.00 -36.19 45.70
C GLN A 238 -9.43 -34.71 45.78
N ASN A 239 -10.69 -34.46 46.10
CA ASN A 239 -11.18 -33.13 46.44
C ASN A 239 -10.81 -32.81 47.90
N ARG A 240 -9.67 -32.16 48.12
CA ARG A 240 -9.18 -31.71 49.44
C ARG A 240 -8.88 -30.21 49.41
N THR A 241 -8.97 -29.55 50.56
CA THR A 241 -8.66 -28.12 50.73
C THR A 241 -7.16 -27.81 50.81
N THR A 242 -6.31 -28.83 50.84
CA THR A 242 -4.84 -28.74 50.85
C THR A 242 -4.26 -29.18 49.50
N LEU A 243 -3.22 -28.48 49.01
CA LEU A 243 -2.52 -28.77 47.75
C LEU A 243 -2.03 -30.24 47.73
N GLN A 244 -2.26 -30.96 46.63
CA GLN A 244 -1.73 -32.32 46.45
C GLN A 244 -0.20 -32.29 46.27
N PRO A 245 0.55 -33.31 46.76
CA PRO A 245 1.99 -33.42 46.50
C PRO A 245 2.29 -33.49 45.00
N GLY A 246 3.34 -32.80 44.54
CA GLY A 246 3.62 -32.49 43.12
C GLY A 246 3.98 -33.65 42.18
N THR A 247 3.53 -34.90 42.44
CA THR A 247 3.86 -36.08 41.63
C THR A 247 2.64 -36.85 41.10
N THR A 248 1.41 -36.39 41.32
CA THR A 248 0.19 -37.03 40.78
C THR A 248 -0.34 -36.30 39.55
N ASN A 249 -0.50 -37.03 38.44
CA ASN A 249 -1.08 -36.48 37.20
C ASN A 249 -2.62 -36.49 37.26
N PHE A 250 -3.26 -35.38 36.93
CA PHE A 250 -4.70 -35.35 36.65
C PHE A 250 -4.94 -35.77 35.19
N ASN A 251 -5.25 -37.05 34.96
CA ASN A 251 -5.49 -37.59 33.62
C ASN A 251 -7.01 -37.76 33.36
N ILE A 252 -7.55 -37.04 32.38
CA ILE A 252 -8.92 -37.25 31.88
C ILE A 252 -8.82 -37.96 30.53
N ASN A 253 -9.21 -39.24 30.47
CA ASN A 253 -9.45 -39.90 29.19
C ASN A 253 -10.80 -39.45 28.63
N GLY A 254 -10.80 -38.66 27.53
CA GLY A 254 -12.01 -38.14 26.87
C GLY A 254 -12.22 -36.62 27.06
N ASN A 255 -13.46 -36.15 26.94
CA ASN A 255 -13.81 -34.72 27.08
C ASN A 255 -14.19 -34.40 28.53
N GLY A 256 -13.30 -33.73 29.27
CA GLY A 256 -13.60 -33.21 30.62
C GLY A 256 -14.02 -31.75 30.61
N ILE A 257 -15.15 -31.41 31.25
CA ILE A 257 -15.58 -30.02 31.47
C ILE A 257 -15.39 -29.67 32.94
N LEU A 258 -14.51 -28.70 33.24
CA LEU A 258 -14.34 -28.15 34.59
C LEU A 258 -15.36 -27.01 34.79
N GLY A 259 -16.26 -27.16 35.76
CA GLY A 259 -17.28 -26.15 36.09
C GLY A 259 -16.77 -24.95 36.91
N GLY A 260 -15.46 -24.89 37.22
CA GLY A 260 -14.82 -23.88 38.06
C GLY A 260 -13.37 -23.60 37.65
N ASN A 261 -12.54 -23.08 38.57
CA ASN A 261 -11.15 -22.73 38.27
C ASN A 261 -10.22 -23.95 38.29
N LEU A 262 -9.44 -24.17 37.23
CA LEU A 262 -8.30 -25.08 37.24
C LEU A 262 -7.07 -24.39 37.83
N ARG A 263 -6.54 -24.88 38.95
CA ARG A 263 -5.26 -24.44 39.52
C ARG A 263 -4.26 -25.60 39.41
N ALA A 264 -3.29 -25.47 38.52
CA ALA A 264 -2.22 -26.44 38.32
C ALA A 264 -0.89 -25.70 38.11
N ALA A 265 0.23 -26.31 38.52
CA ALA A 265 1.55 -25.74 38.28
C ALA A 265 1.89 -25.74 36.77
N ASN A 266 1.50 -26.80 36.05
CA ASN A 266 1.66 -26.93 34.61
C ASN A 266 0.36 -27.45 33.99
N VAL A 267 -0.06 -26.90 32.85
CA VAL A 267 -1.17 -27.40 32.02
C VAL A 267 -0.61 -27.67 30.62
N ASN A 268 -0.42 -28.95 30.29
CA ASN A 268 0.14 -29.36 29.01
C ASN A 268 -0.98 -29.80 28.06
N ALA A 269 -0.98 -29.32 26.82
CA ALA A 269 -1.89 -29.76 25.77
C ALA A 269 -1.08 -30.27 24.57
N THR A 270 -1.31 -31.51 24.14
CA THR A 270 -0.54 -32.15 23.05
C THR A 270 -0.95 -31.65 21.66
N ALA A 271 -2.18 -31.12 21.52
CA ALA A 271 -2.72 -30.67 20.23
C ALA A 271 -3.32 -29.26 20.29
N ALA A 272 -4.22 -29.00 21.25
CA ALA A 272 -4.90 -27.72 21.37
C ALA A 272 -5.40 -27.45 22.80
N PHE A 273 -5.43 -26.17 23.17
CA PHE A 273 -6.15 -25.64 24.34
C PHE A 273 -7.41 -24.93 23.87
N GLN A 274 -8.57 -25.30 24.44
CA GLN A 274 -9.88 -24.77 24.06
C GLN A 274 -10.59 -24.12 25.25
N LEU A 275 -11.30 -23.01 25.01
CA LEU A 275 -12.16 -22.33 25.98
C LEU A 275 -13.57 -22.19 25.38
N ASN A 276 -14.61 -22.70 26.04
CA ASN A 276 -16.00 -22.69 25.52
C ASN A 276 -16.11 -23.26 24.08
N SER A 277 -15.49 -24.42 23.82
CA SER A 277 -15.42 -25.06 22.49
C SER A 277 -14.69 -24.25 21.40
N THR A 278 -14.04 -23.14 21.79
CA THR A 278 -13.22 -22.32 20.90
C THR A 278 -11.76 -22.70 21.08
N ARG A 279 -11.09 -23.12 20.01
CA ARG A 279 -9.63 -23.32 20.02
C ARG A 279 -8.93 -21.97 20.21
N VAL A 280 -8.12 -21.86 21.26
CA VAL A 280 -7.43 -20.61 21.62
C VAL A 280 -5.92 -20.72 21.63
N PHE A 281 -5.34 -21.92 21.80
CA PHE A 281 -3.94 -22.22 21.48
C PHE A 281 -3.85 -23.55 20.74
N HIS A 282 -3.00 -23.64 19.71
CA HIS A 282 -2.66 -24.91 19.06
C HIS A 282 -1.38 -24.78 18.22
N ALA A 283 -0.83 -25.93 17.81
CA ALA A 283 0.28 -26.02 16.88
C ALA A 283 0.10 -27.26 16.00
N THR A 284 -0.10 -27.07 14.70
CA THR A 284 -0.06 -28.12 13.66
C THR A 284 1.19 -27.90 12.83
N GLY A 285 2.04 -28.92 12.61
CA GLY A 285 3.36 -28.72 11.98
C GLY A 285 4.47 -28.36 13.00
N ALA A 286 5.73 -28.35 12.57
CA ALA A 286 6.86 -28.10 13.46
C ALA A 286 7.08 -26.60 13.72
N GLY A 287 7.39 -26.21 14.96
CA GLY A 287 7.83 -24.85 15.29
C GLY A 287 6.75 -23.76 15.23
N ASN A 288 5.47 -24.11 15.14
CA ASN A 288 4.38 -23.14 15.09
C ASN A 288 3.87 -22.70 16.48
N LEU A 289 3.37 -21.46 16.59
CA LEU A 289 2.65 -20.94 17.75
C LEU A 289 1.39 -20.20 17.30
N PHE A 290 0.20 -20.77 17.55
CA PHE A 290 -1.07 -20.12 17.23
C PHE A 290 -1.86 -19.79 18.48
N ALA A 291 -2.37 -18.56 18.55
CA ALA A 291 -3.12 -18.02 19.68
C ALA A 291 -4.26 -17.11 19.22
N GLY A 292 -5.50 -17.43 19.61
CA GLY A 292 -6.71 -16.70 19.21
C GLY A 292 -7.67 -17.53 18.35
N TYR A 293 -8.94 -17.11 18.31
CA TYR A 293 -10.00 -17.83 17.59
C TYR A 293 -9.70 -17.87 16.08
N GLY A 294 -9.56 -19.07 15.54
CA GLY A 294 -9.29 -19.32 14.13
C GLY A 294 -7.86 -19.04 13.67
N ALA A 295 -6.93 -18.70 14.56
CA ALA A 295 -5.55 -18.40 14.19
C ALA A 295 -4.87 -19.64 13.60
N GLY A 296 -4.47 -19.63 12.32
CA GLY A 296 -3.77 -20.75 11.68
C GLY A 296 -4.61 -21.99 11.35
N ASP A 297 -5.94 -21.91 11.29
CA ASP A 297 -6.83 -23.07 11.12
C ASP A 297 -6.49 -23.97 9.90
N ASN A 298 -6.07 -23.39 8.77
CA ASN A 298 -5.66 -24.17 7.58
C ASN A 298 -4.14 -24.37 7.45
N ASN A 299 -3.35 -23.93 8.43
CA ASN A 299 -1.89 -23.99 8.38
C ASN A 299 -1.38 -25.43 8.34
N THR A 300 -0.73 -25.81 7.23
CA THR A 300 0.02 -27.08 7.10
C THR A 300 1.54 -26.88 7.08
N ALA A 301 2.02 -25.62 7.09
CA ALA A 301 3.42 -25.24 7.10
C ALA A 301 4.07 -25.23 8.50
N SER A 302 5.37 -24.95 8.57
CA SER A 302 6.18 -24.90 9.81
C SER A 302 6.70 -23.49 10.13
N ASN A 303 7.13 -23.27 11.37
CA ASN A 303 7.80 -22.05 11.88
C ASN A 303 7.00 -20.73 11.81
N ASN A 304 5.67 -20.80 11.93
CA ASN A 304 4.78 -19.64 11.92
C ASN A 304 4.31 -19.24 13.33
N THR A 305 4.23 -17.94 13.60
CA THR A 305 3.65 -17.39 14.83
C THR A 305 2.42 -16.56 14.51
N PHE A 306 1.21 -17.03 14.84
CA PHE A 306 -0.04 -16.30 14.58
C PHE A 306 -0.77 -15.99 15.89
N LEU A 307 -0.95 -14.69 16.18
CA LEU A 307 -1.59 -14.20 17.40
C LEU A 307 -2.71 -13.22 17.06
N GLY A 308 -3.96 -13.61 17.29
CA GLY A 308 -5.13 -12.78 17.07
C GLY A 308 -6.26 -13.53 16.38
N THR A 309 -7.49 -13.04 16.54
CA THR A 309 -8.66 -13.63 15.89
C THR A 309 -8.49 -13.64 14.38
N PHE A 310 -8.59 -14.81 13.76
CA PHE A 310 -8.43 -15.07 12.33
C PHE A 310 -7.08 -14.64 11.73
N SER A 311 -6.01 -14.65 12.54
CA SER A 311 -4.65 -14.41 12.04
C SER A 311 -4.15 -15.61 11.22
N GLY A 312 -3.71 -15.39 9.98
CA GLY A 312 -3.12 -16.46 9.14
C GLY A 312 -4.05 -17.64 8.79
N VAL A 313 -5.38 -17.44 8.78
CA VAL A 313 -6.36 -18.52 8.57
C VAL A 313 -6.12 -19.31 7.29
N ALA A 314 -5.85 -18.62 6.17
CA ALA A 314 -5.71 -19.24 4.86
C ALA A 314 -4.31 -19.80 4.58
N ASN A 315 -3.37 -19.70 5.53
CA ASN A 315 -2.01 -20.16 5.28
C ASN A 315 -2.01 -21.65 5.03
N THR A 316 -1.46 -22.07 3.90
CA THR A 316 -1.34 -23.50 3.54
C THR A 316 0.12 -23.90 3.67
N SER A 317 0.99 -23.43 2.77
CA SER A 317 2.41 -23.81 2.71
C SER A 317 3.41 -22.71 3.08
N GLY A 318 2.97 -21.50 3.41
CA GLY A 318 3.87 -20.39 3.78
C GLY A 318 4.59 -20.63 5.10
N THR A 319 5.91 -20.51 5.14
CA THR A 319 6.74 -20.73 6.34
C THR A 319 7.29 -19.41 6.91
N ASP A 320 7.77 -19.47 8.14
CA ASP A 320 8.57 -18.40 8.77
C ASP A 320 7.83 -17.05 8.86
N ASN A 321 6.49 -17.09 8.98
CA ASN A 321 5.64 -15.91 9.08
C ASN A 321 5.29 -15.57 10.54
N THR A 322 5.27 -14.29 10.88
CA THR A 322 4.80 -13.77 12.18
C THR A 322 3.64 -12.82 11.98
N PHE A 323 2.42 -13.22 12.34
CA PHE A 323 1.20 -12.42 12.23
C PHE A 323 0.62 -12.12 13.60
N VAL A 324 0.42 -10.84 13.92
CA VAL A 324 -0.05 -10.39 15.24
C VAL A 324 -1.13 -9.32 15.07
N GLY A 325 -2.37 -9.68 15.33
CA GLY A 325 -3.53 -8.79 15.22
C GLY A 325 -4.74 -9.51 14.65
N ARG A 326 -5.93 -8.93 14.85
CA ARG A 326 -7.15 -9.46 14.23
C ARG A 326 -7.01 -9.40 12.70
N ASN A 327 -7.28 -10.52 12.03
CA ASN A 327 -7.16 -10.70 10.57
C ASN A 327 -5.76 -10.40 9.99
N SER A 328 -4.71 -10.39 10.80
CA SER A 328 -3.36 -10.18 10.26
C SER A 328 -2.97 -11.37 9.37
N GLY A 329 -2.54 -11.09 8.14
CA GLY A 329 -2.19 -12.12 7.15
C GLY A 329 -3.29 -13.14 6.84
N ASN A 330 -4.57 -12.80 7.03
CA ASN A 330 -5.70 -13.74 6.94
C ASN A 330 -5.71 -14.54 5.63
N LEU A 331 -5.50 -13.87 4.49
CA LEU A 331 -5.54 -14.48 3.16
C LEU A 331 -4.18 -14.99 2.66
N ASN A 332 -3.12 -14.98 3.49
CA ASN A 332 -1.82 -15.51 3.05
C ASN A 332 -1.96 -17.00 2.82
N THR A 333 -1.64 -17.50 1.62
CA THR A 333 -1.74 -18.92 1.27
C THR A 333 -0.37 -19.58 1.20
N THR A 334 0.59 -18.97 0.50
CA THR A 334 1.94 -19.55 0.27
C THR A 334 3.09 -18.57 0.53
N GLY A 335 2.81 -17.31 0.88
CA GLY A 335 3.84 -16.32 1.17
C GLY A 335 4.66 -16.68 2.41
N ARG A 336 5.96 -16.42 2.38
CA ARG A 336 6.91 -16.75 3.45
C ARG A 336 7.68 -15.54 3.95
N ASP A 337 8.32 -15.69 5.11
CA ASP A 337 9.20 -14.67 5.69
C ASP A 337 8.52 -13.31 5.88
N ASN A 338 7.21 -13.30 6.17
CA ASN A 338 6.45 -12.08 6.39
C ASN A 338 6.24 -11.81 7.88
N THR A 339 6.40 -10.55 8.29
CA THR A 339 6.06 -10.09 9.65
C THR A 339 4.95 -9.04 9.56
N PHE A 340 3.74 -9.37 10.01
CA PHE A 340 2.60 -8.47 10.03
C PHE A 340 2.12 -8.24 11.47
N VAL A 341 2.07 -6.98 11.90
CA VAL A 341 1.70 -6.60 13.26
C VAL A 341 0.72 -5.44 13.21
N GLY A 342 -0.54 -5.71 13.53
CA GLY A 342 -1.64 -4.76 13.50
C GLY A 342 -2.94 -5.43 13.06
N GLU A 343 -4.06 -4.79 13.41
CA GLU A 343 -5.36 -5.20 12.88
C GLU A 343 -5.36 -5.09 11.35
N GLN A 344 -5.71 -6.16 10.65
CA GLN A 344 -5.75 -6.24 9.19
C GLN A 344 -4.42 -5.93 8.47
N ALA A 345 -3.29 -5.96 9.18
CA ALA A 345 -1.97 -5.84 8.57
C ALA A 345 -1.74 -7.03 7.63
N GLY A 346 -1.51 -6.75 6.35
CA GLY A 346 -1.31 -7.77 5.30
C GLY A 346 -2.51 -8.69 5.06
N GLU A 347 -3.74 -8.32 5.45
CA GLU A 347 -4.93 -9.19 5.39
C GLU A 347 -5.15 -9.83 4.01
N GLY A 348 -4.97 -9.05 2.94
CA GLY A 348 -5.13 -9.46 1.54
C GLY A 348 -3.86 -9.94 0.86
N SER A 349 -2.78 -10.19 1.60
CA SER A 349 -1.59 -10.81 1.03
C SER A 349 -1.84 -12.28 0.78
N THR A 350 -1.56 -12.79 -0.43
CA THR A 350 -1.81 -14.19 -0.82
C THR A 350 -0.51 -14.95 -1.04
N THR A 351 0.41 -14.41 -1.86
CA THR A 351 1.67 -15.08 -2.23
C THR A 351 2.93 -14.23 -1.98
N GLY A 352 2.75 -12.95 -1.63
CA GLY A 352 3.86 -12.03 -1.33
C GLY A 352 4.76 -12.54 -0.20
N SER A 353 6.07 -12.40 -0.37
CA SER A 353 7.08 -12.85 0.61
C SER A 353 8.01 -11.71 1.04
N PHE A 354 8.70 -11.89 2.16
CA PHE A 354 9.69 -10.92 2.68
C PHE A 354 9.11 -9.54 2.99
N ASN A 355 7.86 -9.47 3.46
CA ASN A 355 7.22 -8.22 3.81
C ASN A 355 7.21 -7.95 5.32
N SER A 356 7.38 -6.70 5.73
CA SER A 356 7.36 -6.24 7.12
C SER A 356 6.31 -5.15 7.31
N PHE A 357 5.12 -5.48 7.82
CA PHE A 357 4.00 -4.56 8.00
C PHE A 357 3.69 -4.31 9.47
N PHE A 358 3.69 -3.05 9.89
CA PHE A 358 3.44 -2.64 11.27
C PHE A 358 2.44 -1.48 11.31
N GLY A 359 1.26 -1.71 11.87
CA GLY A 359 0.18 -0.73 11.96
C GLY A 359 -1.15 -1.29 11.45
N ALA A 360 -2.26 -0.76 11.97
CA ALA A 360 -3.58 -1.21 11.53
C ALA A 360 -3.80 -0.85 10.05
N GLY A 361 -4.21 -1.85 9.25
CA GLY A 361 -4.41 -1.75 7.81
C GLY A 361 -3.13 -1.60 6.97
N ALA A 362 -1.93 -1.71 7.56
CA ALA A 362 -0.69 -1.62 6.80
C ALA A 362 -0.60 -2.76 5.77
N GLY A 363 -0.38 -2.43 4.49
CA GLY A 363 -0.31 -3.41 3.41
C GLY A 363 -1.58 -4.24 3.18
N ASN A 364 -2.76 -3.76 3.58
CA ASN A 364 -4.00 -4.54 3.61
C ASN A 364 -4.32 -5.25 2.29
N ALA A 365 -4.12 -4.63 1.13
CA ALA A 365 -4.44 -5.21 -0.18
C ALA A 365 -3.20 -5.74 -0.94
N ASN A 366 -2.11 -6.05 -0.24
CA ASN A 366 -0.86 -6.50 -0.88
C ASN A 366 -0.90 -7.96 -1.35
N GLN A 367 -1.61 -8.25 -2.44
CA GLN A 367 -1.81 -9.61 -2.98
C GLN A 367 -0.46 -10.33 -3.23
N ASN A 368 0.37 -9.78 -4.12
CA ASN A 368 1.57 -10.47 -4.62
C ASN A 368 2.88 -9.69 -4.38
N GLY A 369 2.82 -8.47 -3.84
CA GLY A 369 3.99 -7.63 -3.63
C GLY A 369 4.93 -8.23 -2.59
N SER A 370 6.23 -8.21 -2.89
CA SER A 370 7.29 -8.76 -2.03
C SER A 370 8.32 -7.69 -1.66
N TYR A 371 9.10 -7.92 -0.62
CA TYR A 371 10.15 -7.02 -0.16
C TYR A 371 9.66 -5.62 0.28
N ASN A 372 8.43 -5.53 0.78
CA ASN A 372 7.88 -4.25 1.24
C ASN A 372 8.03 -4.06 2.76
N SER A 373 8.41 -2.86 3.18
CA SER A 373 8.51 -2.42 4.58
C SER A 373 7.50 -1.30 4.84
N LEU A 374 6.36 -1.61 5.48
CA LEU A 374 5.24 -0.67 5.66
C LEU A 374 4.94 -0.44 7.15
N PHE A 375 5.21 0.76 7.64
CA PHE A 375 5.12 1.11 9.06
C PHE A 375 4.24 2.33 9.27
N GLY A 376 3.05 2.15 9.85
CA GLY A 376 2.11 3.22 10.17
C GLY A 376 0.66 2.78 9.97
N TYR A 377 -0.27 3.51 10.59
CA TYR A 377 -1.70 3.35 10.33
C TYR A 377 -1.97 3.56 8.84
N GLN A 378 -2.53 2.55 8.17
CA GLN A 378 -2.85 2.58 6.74
C GLN A 378 -1.65 2.88 5.81
N ALA A 379 -0.42 2.57 6.21
CA ALA A 379 0.74 2.64 5.31
C ALA A 379 0.59 1.61 4.17
N GLY A 380 0.64 2.07 2.92
CA GLY A 380 0.54 1.20 1.74
C GLY A 380 -0.71 0.33 1.66
N VAL A 381 -1.88 0.82 2.11
CA VAL A 381 -3.14 0.03 2.12
C VAL A 381 -3.41 -0.67 0.79
N THR A 382 -3.22 0.00 -0.34
CA THR A 382 -3.45 -0.60 -1.66
C THR A 382 -2.20 -1.18 -2.33
N ASN A 383 -1.05 -1.18 -1.65
CA ASN A 383 0.26 -1.51 -2.23
C ASN A 383 0.29 -2.95 -2.73
N ARG A 384 0.47 -3.15 -4.04
CA ARG A 384 0.74 -4.45 -4.69
C ARG A 384 2.09 -4.48 -5.40
N GLY A 385 2.88 -3.41 -5.30
CA GLY A 385 4.23 -3.31 -5.84
C GLY A 385 5.27 -4.04 -4.98
N PHE A 386 6.52 -3.97 -5.40
CA PHE A 386 7.67 -4.60 -4.75
C PHE A 386 8.71 -3.57 -4.30
N ASP A 387 9.55 -3.95 -3.34
CA ASP A 387 10.68 -3.14 -2.86
C ASP A 387 10.29 -1.72 -2.40
N ASN A 388 9.13 -1.58 -1.75
CA ASN A 388 8.68 -0.29 -1.22
C ASN A 388 8.94 -0.16 0.29
N SER A 389 9.39 1.02 0.71
CA SER A 389 9.63 1.38 2.12
C SER A 389 8.75 2.56 2.53
N PHE A 390 7.61 2.31 3.19
CA PHE A 390 6.65 3.34 3.59
C PHE A 390 6.58 3.47 5.12
N PHE A 391 6.92 4.64 5.65
CA PHE A 391 6.97 4.93 7.07
C PHE A 391 6.17 6.19 7.39
N GLY A 392 5.02 6.05 8.04
CA GLY A 392 4.12 7.14 8.41
C GLY A 392 2.66 6.78 8.19
N ALA A 393 1.76 7.43 8.92
CA ALA A 393 0.32 7.22 8.71
C ALA A 393 -0.08 7.66 7.29
N GLY A 394 -0.72 6.76 6.54
CA GLY A 394 -1.15 6.97 5.16
C GLY A 394 -0.01 7.10 4.13
N ALA A 395 1.25 6.81 4.49
CA ALA A 395 2.35 6.85 3.53
C ALA A 395 2.10 5.82 2.40
N GLY A 396 2.16 6.26 1.14
CA GLY A 396 1.93 5.43 -0.04
C GLY A 396 0.58 4.73 -0.10
N SER A 397 -0.47 5.22 0.58
CA SER A 397 -1.72 4.46 0.71
C SER A 397 -2.45 4.18 -0.59
N GLY A 398 -2.23 5.00 -1.63
CA GLY A 398 -2.76 4.83 -2.98
C GLY A 398 -1.87 4.01 -3.91
N ASN A 399 -0.66 3.61 -3.48
CA ASN A 399 0.28 2.86 -4.33
C ASN A 399 -0.40 1.56 -4.75
N THR A 400 -0.53 1.30 -6.03
CA THR A 400 -1.14 0.08 -6.55
C THR A 400 -0.05 -0.85 -7.06
N THR A 401 0.70 -0.49 -8.09
CA THR A 401 1.74 -1.35 -8.69
C THR A 401 3.13 -0.74 -8.71
N GLY A 402 3.29 0.51 -8.27
CA GLY A 402 4.60 1.17 -8.20
C GLY A 402 5.59 0.41 -7.32
N GLY A 403 6.81 0.21 -7.80
CA GLY A 403 7.90 -0.45 -7.05
C GLY A 403 9.04 0.52 -6.74
N LEU A 404 9.97 0.09 -5.89
CA LEU A 404 11.21 0.82 -5.59
C LEU A 404 10.97 2.23 -4.99
N ASN A 405 9.89 2.43 -4.24
CA ASN A 405 9.58 3.72 -3.63
C ASN A 405 9.95 3.78 -2.14
N SER A 406 10.47 4.92 -1.69
CA SER A 406 10.82 5.21 -0.29
C SER A 406 10.03 6.42 0.22
N PHE A 407 8.96 6.19 0.99
CA PHE A 407 8.07 7.25 1.50
C PHE A 407 8.11 7.35 3.02
N PHE A 408 8.66 8.43 3.55
CA PHE A 408 8.84 8.66 4.98
C PHE A 408 8.15 9.96 5.39
N GLY A 409 7.01 9.84 6.06
CA GLY A 409 6.22 10.97 6.55
C GLY A 409 4.72 10.70 6.42
N ARG A 410 3.93 11.40 7.24
CA ARG A 410 2.46 11.31 7.15
C ARG A 410 1.99 11.74 5.76
N ASN A 411 1.24 10.86 5.08
CA ASN A 411 0.72 11.02 3.73
C ASN A 411 1.79 11.34 2.65
N ALA A 412 3.06 10.96 2.86
CA ALA A 412 4.06 11.01 1.79
C ALA A 412 3.65 10.06 0.65
N GLY A 413 3.63 10.55 -0.59
CA GLY A 413 3.27 9.76 -1.77
C GLY A 413 1.86 9.15 -1.73
N ILE A 414 0.91 9.74 -1.00
CA ILE A 414 -0.41 9.12 -0.76
C ILE A 414 -1.20 8.82 -2.05
N ALA A 415 -1.06 9.67 -3.09
CA ALA A 415 -1.75 9.49 -4.37
C ALA A 415 -0.94 8.68 -5.40
N ASN A 416 0.26 8.19 -5.04
CA ASN A 416 1.10 7.43 -5.98
C ASN A 416 0.32 6.22 -6.43
N THR A 417 0.13 5.97 -7.72
CA THR A 417 -0.61 4.78 -8.19
C THR A 417 0.35 3.76 -8.77
N THR A 418 0.95 4.06 -9.91
CA THR A 418 1.82 3.14 -10.64
C THR A 418 3.28 3.60 -10.69
N ALA A 419 3.59 4.79 -10.17
CA ALA A 419 4.93 5.34 -10.28
C ALA A 419 5.95 4.62 -9.39
N GLY A 420 7.14 4.40 -9.92
CA GLY A 420 8.26 3.79 -9.22
C GLY A 420 9.44 4.73 -9.02
N GLU A 421 10.45 4.25 -8.28
CA GLU A 421 11.76 4.89 -8.12
C GLU A 421 11.71 6.29 -7.48
N ASN A 422 10.71 6.53 -6.61
CA ASN A 422 10.56 7.81 -5.91
C ASN A 422 11.04 7.76 -4.46
N SER A 423 11.69 8.83 -4.01
CA SER A 423 12.16 9.03 -2.63
C SER A 423 11.50 10.26 -2.01
N PHE A 424 10.46 10.07 -1.19
CA PHE A 424 9.70 11.15 -0.55
C PHE A 424 9.89 11.16 0.97
N PHE A 425 10.57 12.16 1.50
CA PHE A 425 10.89 12.31 2.92
C PHE A 425 10.33 13.63 3.45
N GLY A 426 9.26 13.56 4.22
CA GLY A 426 8.58 14.70 4.82
C GLY A 426 7.06 14.51 4.84
N ALA A 427 6.37 15.16 5.77
CA ALA A 427 4.91 15.16 5.76
C ALA A 427 4.41 15.78 4.43
N PHE A 428 3.52 15.06 3.74
CA PHE A 428 2.96 15.45 2.45
C PHE A 428 3.96 15.62 1.29
N ALA A 429 5.18 15.09 1.41
CA ALA A 429 6.12 15.08 0.29
C ALA A 429 5.53 14.23 -0.86
N GLY A 430 5.51 14.78 -2.08
CA GLY A 430 4.95 14.11 -3.26
C GLY A 430 3.49 13.69 -3.14
N GLN A 431 2.68 14.40 -2.33
CA GLN A 431 1.31 13.96 -1.98
C GLN A 431 0.45 13.68 -3.21
N ALA A 432 0.50 14.54 -4.23
CA ALA A 432 -0.30 14.43 -5.45
C ALA A 432 0.34 13.57 -6.55
N ASN A 433 1.52 12.97 -6.32
CA ASN A 433 2.22 12.21 -7.36
C ASN A 433 1.37 11.03 -7.74
N THR A 434 1.02 10.87 -9.02
CA THR A 434 0.23 9.73 -9.49
C THR A 434 1.07 8.78 -10.32
N ILE A 435 1.78 9.32 -11.33
CA ILE A 435 2.57 8.55 -12.30
C ILE A 435 4.02 9.04 -12.47
N GLY A 436 4.43 10.13 -11.81
CA GLY A 436 5.79 10.66 -11.91
C GLY A 436 6.83 9.74 -11.26
N THR A 437 7.89 9.39 -11.98
CA THR A 437 8.99 8.51 -11.54
C THR A 437 10.27 9.30 -11.27
N ASP A 438 11.24 8.65 -10.62
CA ASP A 438 12.60 9.18 -10.48
C ASP A 438 12.69 10.50 -9.70
N ASN A 439 11.72 10.75 -8.81
CA ASN A 439 11.67 11.98 -8.03
C ASN A 439 12.24 11.81 -6.62
N SER A 440 13.04 12.78 -6.19
CA SER A 440 13.63 12.89 -4.85
C SER A 440 13.11 14.12 -4.12
N PHE A 441 12.13 13.96 -3.24
CA PHE A 441 11.49 15.06 -2.49
C PHE A 441 11.79 14.96 -0.99
N PHE A 442 12.59 15.90 -0.48
CA PHE A 442 13.04 15.95 0.91
C PHE A 442 12.62 17.26 1.56
N GLY A 443 11.58 17.22 2.39
CA GLY A 443 11.04 18.36 3.12
C GLY A 443 9.52 18.28 3.23
N ALA A 444 8.95 18.91 4.27
CA ALA A 444 7.49 18.99 4.39
C ALA A 444 6.89 19.74 3.19
N GLY A 445 5.97 19.09 2.48
CA GLY A 445 5.33 19.61 1.26
C GLY A 445 6.27 19.79 0.06
N ALA A 446 7.46 19.19 0.05
CA ALA A 446 8.30 19.17 -1.15
C ALA A 446 7.58 18.40 -2.28
N GLY A 447 7.48 19.00 -3.47
CA GLY A 447 6.76 18.41 -4.61
C GLY A 447 5.28 18.10 -4.33
N PHE A 448 4.62 18.83 -3.42
CA PHE A 448 3.27 18.54 -2.94
C PHE A 448 2.25 18.32 -4.09
N ALA A 449 2.27 19.18 -5.10
CA ALA A 449 1.35 19.14 -6.23
C ALA A 449 1.87 18.36 -7.44
N ASN A 450 3.04 17.72 -7.38
CA ASN A 450 3.58 16.98 -8.53
C ASN A 450 2.62 15.87 -8.88
N THR A 451 2.13 15.80 -10.12
CA THR A 451 1.20 14.75 -10.57
C THR A 451 1.89 13.75 -11.48
N SER A 452 2.70 14.24 -12.43
CA SER A 452 3.37 13.41 -13.44
C SER A 452 4.79 13.87 -13.80
N GLY A 453 5.34 14.88 -13.14
CA GLY A 453 6.72 15.31 -13.35
C GLY A 453 7.72 14.21 -12.99
N ILE A 454 8.82 14.14 -13.73
CA ILE A 454 9.86 13.11 -13.59
C ILE A 454 11.24 13.74 -13.37
N ASP A 455 12.19 12.97 -12.83
CA ASP A 455 13.59 13.37 -12.66
C ASP A 455 13.77 14.65 -11.83
N ASN A 456 12.89 14.91 -10.85
CA ASN A 456 12.97 16.11 -10.03
C ASN A 456 13.65 15.85 -8.68
N SER A 457 14.53 16.75 -8.27
CA SER A 457 15.22 16.75 -6.98
C SER A 457 14.82 17.99 -6.16
N TYR A 458 13.87 17.86 -5.24
CA TYR A 458 13.36 18.94 -4.40
C TYR A 458 13.75 18.77 -2.93
N PHE A 459 14.68 19.60 -2.45
CA PHE A 459 15.22 19.55 -1.11
C PHE A 459 14.92 20.86 -0.37
N GLY A 460 13.96 20.82 0.55
CA GLY A 460 13.54 21.95 1.38
C GLY A 460 12.04 21.96 1.62
N ARG A 461 11.60 22.59 2.72
CA ARG A 461 10.17 22.78 2.99
C ARG A 461 9.53 23.58 1.85
N GLY A 462 8.52 22.99 1.19
CA GLY A 462 7.81 23.60 0.07
C GLY A 462 8.64 23.82 -1.20
N ALA A 463 9.78 23.14 -1.36
CA ALA A 463 10.50 23.16 -2.64
C ALA A 463 9.63 22.53 -3.74
N GLY A 464 9.45 23.23 -4.87
CA GLY A 464 8.58 22.78 -5.97
C GLY A 464 7.12 22.53 -5.57
N GLN A 465 6.59 23.27 -4.58
CA GLN A 465 5.30 22.94 -3.95
C GLN A 465 4.12 22.87 -4.93
N VAL A 466 4.05 23.78 -5.92
CA VAL A 466 2.98 23.80 -6.93
C VAL A 466 3.39 23.26 -8.30
N SER A 467 4.52 22.55 -8.38
CA SER A 467 4.96 21.86 -9.60
C SER A 467 4.01 20.73 -9.92
N THR A 468 3.41 20.73 -11.11
CA THR A 468 2.41 19.73 -11.51
C THR A 468 3.00 18.70 -12.48
N THR A 469 3.52 19.16 -13.62
CA THR A 469 4.06 18.29 -14.68
C THR A 469 5.50 18.63 -15.05
N ALA A 470 6.16 19.47 -14.27
CA ALA A 470 7.53 19.89 -14.55
C ALA A 470 8.52 18.74 -14.34
N SER A 471 9.58 18.68 -15.15
CA SER A 471 10.56 17.61 -15.10
C SER A 471 11.99 18.13 -15.09
N GLN A 472 12.93 17.30 -14.65
CA GLN A 472 14.38 17.58 -14.70
C GLN A 472 14.80 18.80 -13.88
N ASN A 473 14.09 19.10 -12.80
CA ASN A 473 14.38 20.26 -11.95
C ASN A 473 15.18 19.88 -10.69
N ALA A 474 16.14 20.72 -10.32
CA ALA A 474 16.95 20.60 -9.11
C ALA A 474 16.72 21.81 -8.19
N PHE A 475 15.84 21.69 -7.18
CA PHE A 475 15.49 22.75 -6.26
C PHE A 475 16.00 22.46 -4.85
N PHE A 476 16.94 23.26 -4.37
CA PHE A 476 17.59 23.10 -3.07
C PHE A 476 17.42 24.38 -2.23
N GLY A 477 16.51 24.36 -1.27
CA GLY A 477 16.20 25.47 -0.37
C GLY A 477 14.72 25.52 -0.03
N ALA A 478 14.38 26.12 1.12
CA ALA A 478 12.98 26.33 1.48
C ALA A 478 12.28 27.21 0.42
N ALA A 479 11.17 26.74 -0.13
CA ALA A 479 10.41 27.36 -1.22
C ALA A 479 11.22 27.65 -2.51
N ALA A 480 12.34 26.96 -2.74
CA ALA A 480 13.02 27.01 -4.04
C ALA A 480 12.08 26.47 -5.13
N GLY A 481 11.92 27.22 -6.23
CA GLY A 481 10.94 26.92 -7.28
C GLY A 481 9.51 26.81 -6.77
N GLY A 482 9.16 27.54 -5.71
CA GLY A 482 7.88 27.43 -5.00
C GLY A 482 6.66 27.53 -5.92
N ASP A 483 6.68 28.50 -6.85
CA ASP A 483 5.59 28.77 -7.80
C ASP A 483 5.78 28.07 -9.17
N ASN A 484 6.80 27.21 -9.32
CA ASN A 484 7.08 26.54 -10.59
C ASN A 484 6.00 25.53 -10.89
N THR A 485 5.21 25.74 -11.94
CA THR A 485 4.09 24.86 -12.33
C THR A 485 4.54 23.85 -13.36
N THR A 486 5.07 24.31 -14.51
CA THR A 486 5.47 23.46 -15.64
C THR A 486 6.91 23.66 -16.11
N GLY A 487 7.63 24.67 -15.60
CA GLY A 487 9.00 24.97 -16.05
C GLY A 487 9.98 23.82 -15.78
N ALA A 488 10.69 23.36 -16.81
CA ALA A 488 11.57 22.20 -16.79
C ALA A 488 13.06 22.56 -16.85
N SER A 489 13.91 21.61 -16.50
CA SER A 489 15.38 21.73 -16.61
C SER A 489 15.98 22.89 -15.81
N ASN A 490 15.33 23.29 -14.71
CA ASN A 490 15.78 24.41 -13.87
C ASN A 490 16.65 23.94 -12.69
N SER A 491 17.64 24.74 -12.33
CA SER A 491 18.56 24.51 -11.21
C SER A 491 18.50 25.67 -10.23
N PHE A 492 17.74 25.53 -9.14
CA PHE A 492 17.52 26.57 -8.14
C PHE A 492 18.13 26.20 -6.79
N PHE A 493 19.14 26.94 -6.35
CA PHE A 493 19.88 26.69 -5.11
C PHE A 493 19.82 27.92 -4.20
N GLY A 494 19.03 27.86 -3.15
CA GLY A 494 18.86 28.93 -2.16
C GLY A 494 17.41 29.04 -1.69
N ARG A 495 17.20 29.66 -0.52
CA ARG A 495 15.83 29.94 -0.04
C ARG A 495 15.10 30.84 -1.05
N ALA A 496 13.97 30.35 -1.55
CA ALA A 496 13.14 31.02 -2.56
C ALA A 496 13.89 31.41 -3.86
N ALA A 497 14.99 30.72 -4.20
CA ALA A 497 15.59 30.81 -5.53
C ALA A 497 14.57 30.35 -6.58
N GLY A 498 14.39 31.13 -7.65
CA GLY A 498 13.36 30.90 -8.66
C GLY A 498 11.93 30.87 -8.11
N GLY A 499 11.70 31.50 -6.94
CA GLY A 499 10.44 31.40 -6.21
C GLY A 499 9.21 31.79 -7.03
N GLY A 500 9.34 32.77 -7.94
CA GLY A 500 8.27 33.21 -8.83
C GLY A 500 8.29 32.60 -10.24
N ASN A 501 9.23 31.67 -10.54
CA ASN A 501 9.24 30.98 -11.83
C ASN A 501 8.00 30.12 -11.93
N THR A 502 7.21 30.27 -12.99
CA THR A 502 5.99 29.49 -13.24
C THR A 502 6.20 28.52 -14.41
N THR A 503 6.62 29.04 -15.57
CA THR A 503 6.79 28.25 -16.81
C THR A 503 8.16 28.39 -17.46
N GLY A 504 9.07 29.17 -16.87
CA GLY A 504 10.42 29.37 -17.43
C GLY A 504 11.26 28.09 -17.37
N ASP A 505 12.01 27.82 -18.43
CA ASP A 505 12.80 26.59 -18.60
C ASP A 505 14.31 26.88 -18.61
N SER A 506 15.11 25.86 -18.28
CA SER A 506 16.58 25.89 -18.44
C SER A 506 17.26 27.06 -17.71
N ASN A 507 16.74 27.46 -16.55
CA ASN A 507 17.32 28.54 -15.75
C ASN A 507 18.22 28.01 -14.63
N VAL A 508 19.27 28.77 -14.30
CA VAL A 508 20.19 28.48 -13.19
C VAL A 508 20.18 29.64 -12.20
N PHE A 509 19.56 29.45 -11.04
CA PHE A 509 19.47 30.48 -9.99
C PHE A 509 20.14 30.01 -8.70
N VAL A 510 21.20 30.70 -8.28
CA VAL A 510 22.01 30.33 -7.12
C VAL A 510 22.12 31.51 -6.16
N GLY A 511 21.46 31.42 -5.01
CA GLY A 511 21.40 32.46 -3.98
C GLY A 511 20.00 32.58 -3.38
N LYS A 512 19.91 33.16 -2.18
CA LYS A 512 18.60 33.53 -1.59
C LYS A 512 17.90 34.49 -2.55
N LEU A 513 16.64 34.20 -2.91
CA LEU A 513 15.82 35.02 -3.82
C LEU A 513 16.42 35.26 -5.22
N ALA A 514 17.46 34.49 -5.63
CA ALA A 514 18.01 34.59 -6.97
C ALA A 514 16.94 34.25 -8.02
N GLY A 515 16.76 35.10 -9.03
CA GLY A 515 15.78 34.93 -10.10
C GLY A 515 14.31 34.90 -9.63
N ALA A 516 14.00 35.37 -8.42
CA ALA A 516 12.65 35.29 -7.86
C ALA A 516 11.58 36.08 -8.65
N ASN A 517 12.00 37.01 -9.49
CA ASN A 517 11.15 37.80 -10.37
C ASN A 517 11.11 37.29 -11.83
N ASN A 518 11.79 36.18 -12.14
CA ASN A 518 11.62 35.48 -13.40
C ASN A 518 10.36 34.62 -13.30
N THR A 519 9.34 34.89 -14.11
CA THR A 519 8.08 34.14 -14.12
C THR A 519 7.98 33.17 -15.29
N SER A 520 8.42 33.58 -16.48
CA SER A 520 8.34 32.80 -17.72
C SER A 520 9.62 32.84 -18.57
N GLY A 521 10.61 33.66 -18.20
CA GLY A 521 11.89 33.72 -18.91
C GLY A 521 12.67 32.41 -18.86
N SER A 522 13.40 32.11 -19.93
CA SER A 522 14.12 30.85 -20.10
C SER A 522 15.58 31.07 -20.47
N ASN A 523 16.41 30.06 -20.19
CA ASN A 523 17.86 30.08 -20.47
C ASN A 523 18.60 31.21 -19.74
N ASN A 524 18.15 31.57 -18.54
CA ASN A 524 18.77 32.63 -17.76
C ASN A 524 19.63 32.10 -16.62
N THR A 525 20.64 32.87 -16.24
CA THR A 525 21.52 32.58 -15.11
C THR A 525 21.50 33.74 -14.11
N ALA A 526 21.25 33.47 -12.83
CA ALA A 526 21.34 34.46 -11.76
C ALA A 526 22.14 33.88 -10.59
N ILE A 527 23.33 34.43 -10.32
CA ILE A 527 24.24 33.92 -9.28
C ILE A 527 24.52 35.05 -8.28
N GLY A 528 24.01 34.91 -7.07
CA GLY A 528 24.12 35.89 -5.99
C GLY A 528 22.80 36.05 -5.23
N ALA A 529 22.87 36.39 -3.94
CA ALA A 529 21.68 36.74 -3.18
C ALA A 529 20.97 37.95 -3.81
N ASP A 530 19.65 37.85 -3.97
CA ASP A 530 18.79 38.89 -4.55
C ASP A 530 19.21 39.28 -5.99
N SER A 531 19.96 38.42 -6.70
CA SER A 531 20.29 38.59 -8.13
C SER A 531 19.07 38.25 -9.01
N GLY A 532 18.94 38.86 -10.19
CA GLY A 532 17.77 38.61 -11.06
C GLY A 532 17.72 39.42 -12.34
N PHE A 533 16.49 39.74 -12.77
CA PHE A 533 16.21 40.34 -14.09
C PHE A 533 15.31 41.56 -13.95
N PHE A 534 15.75 42.71 -14.41
CA PHE A 534 14.95 43.93 -14.34
C PHE A 534 13.68 43.81 -15.20
N CYS A 535 12.50 44.03 -14.63
CA CYS A 535 11.21 43.86 -15.33
C CYS A 535 10.89 42.44 -15.84
N GLY A 536 11.58 41.40 -15.35
CA GLY A 536 11.21 39.98 -15.52
C GLY A 536 11.38 39.41 -16.93
N ASP A 537 11.43 38.09 -17.01
CA ASP A 537 11.23 37.27 -18.23
C ASP A 537 12.16 37.51 -19.43
N PHE A 538 13.43 37.82 -19.19
CA PHE A 538 14.43 37.83 -20.27
C PHE A 538 14.76 36.43 -20.79
N GLN A 539 15.53 36.39 -21.88
CA GLN A 539 16.07 35.17 -22.44
C GLN A 539 17.58 35.29 -22.63
N TYR A 540 18.32 34.23 -22.33
CA TYR A 540 19.78 34.23 -22.44
C TYR A 540 20.44 35.39 -21.66
N ALA A 541 19.83 35.77 -20.53
CA ALA A 541 20.34 36.82 -19.66
C ALA A 541 21.11 36.22 -18.48
N THR A 542 22.26 36.80 -18.17
CA THR A 542 23.10 36.38 -17.04
C THR A 542 23.32 37.53 -16.08
N ALA A 543 23.03 37.35 -14.80
CA ALA A 543 23.32 38.28 -13.71
C ALA A 543 24.25 37.62 -12.68
N ILE A 544 25.41 38.21 -12.42
CA ILE A 544 26.41 37.65 -11.48
C ILE A 544 26.78 38.71 -10.44
N GLY A 545 26.59 38.37 -9.17
CA GLY A 545 26.82 39.24 -8.01
C GLY A 545 25.58 39.39 -7.14
N ALA A 546 25.75 39.63 -5.84
CA ALA A 546 24.62 39.90 -4.95
C ALA A 546 23.92 41.21 -5.35
N GLY A 547 22.61 41.17 -5.58
CA GLY A 547 21.82 42.28 -6.12
C GLY A 547 22.12 42.63 -7.59
N ALA A 548 22.84 41.78 -8.32
CA ALA A 548 23.06 41.99 -9.75
C ALA A 548 21.75 41.81 -10.53
N GLU A 549 21.48 42.70 -11.48
CA GLU A 549 20.28 42.65 -12.31
C GLU A 549 20.65 42.76 -13.78
N ALA A 550 20.34 41.74 -14.57
CA ALA A 550 20.39 41.85 -16.02
C ALA A 550 19.19 42.67 -16.51
N VAL A 551 19.39 43.53 -17.52
CA VAL A 551 18.38 44.50 -17.99
C VAL A 551 17.90 44.22 -19.42
N THR A 552 18.47 43.23 -20.10
CA THR A 552 18.06 42.84 -21.45
C THR A 552 18.47 41.40 -21.76
N SER A 553 17.79 40.79 -22.73
CA SER A 553 18.13 39.46 -23.27
C SER A 553 19.49 39.45 -23.97
N ASN A 554 20.09 38.27 -24.11
CA ASN A 554 21.40 38.09 -24.77
C ASN A 554 22.52 38.92 -24.14
N SER A 555 22.51 39.07 -22.82
CA SER A 555 23.46 39.93 -22.10
C SER A 555 24.00 39.28 -20.84
N VAL A 556 25.21 39.71 -20.46
CA VAL A 556 25.85 39.34 -19.20
C VAL A 556 26.07 40.61 -18.39
N SER A 557 25.46 40.69 -17.22
CA SER A 557 25.61 41.76 -16.24
C SER A 557 26.39 41.24 -15.04
N ILE A 558 27.58 41.82 -14.80
CA ILE A 558 28.45 41.48 -13.68
C ILE A 558 28.43 42.66 -12.71
N GLY A 559 27.84 42.46 -11.53
CA GLY A 559 27.63 43.47 -10.51
C GLY A 559 26.27 44.17 -10.58
N ARG A 560 26.06 45.08 -9.64
CA ARG A 560 24.87 45.90 -9.44
C ARG A 560 24.80 47.04 -10.46
N ARG A 561 23.57 47.45 -10.76
CA ARG A 561 23.29 48.52 -11.74
C ARG A 561 23.85 49.87 -11.30
N ASN A 562 23.93 50.81 -12.25
CA ASN A 562 24.38 52.19 -12.06
C ASN A 562 25.84 52.31 -11.56
N GLY A 563 26.71 51.37 -11.94
CA GLY A 563 28.14 51.43 -11.66
C GLY A 563 28.49 51.32 -10.16
N GLN A 564 27.64 50.67 -9.37
CA GLN A 564 27.88 50.48 -7.93
C GLN A 564 29.06 49.54 -7.64
N ASP A 565 29.44 48.70 -8.61
CA ASP A 565 30.49 47.72 -8.46
C ASP A 565 31.61 47.95 -9.50
N THR A 566 32.84 47.62 -9.10
CA THR A 566 34.00 47.61 -9.99
C THR A 566 34.28 46.17 -10.45
N VAL A 567 34.31 45.95 -11.76
CA VAL A 567 34.77 44.67 -12.35
C VAL A 567 36.28 44.77 -12.59
N ARG A 568 37.07 44.01 -11.84
CA ARG A 568 38.53 43.98 -11.98
C ARG A 568 38.98 42.69 -12.67
N ILE A 569 39.71 42.82 -13.79
CA ILE A 569 40.28 41.72 -14.57
C ILE A 569 41.81 41.79 -14.44
N GLU A 570 42.41 40.92 -13.64
CA GLU A 570 43.88 40.92 -13.43
C GLU A 570 44.67 40.44 -14.68
N GLY A 571 43.99 39.77 -15.61
CA GLY A 571 44.57 39.26 -16.86
C GLY A 571 44.21 40.10 -18.09
N LEU A 572 44.40 39.52 -19.28
CA LEU A 572 44.03 40.16 -20.55
C LEU A 572 42.53 39.98 -20.85
N LEU A 573 41.84 41.07 -21.19
CA LEU A 573 40.50 41.05 -21.80
C LEU A 573 40.64 41.01 -23.32
N ARG A 574 40.28 39.90 -23.96
CA ARG A 574 40.19 39.81 -25.42
C ARG A 574 38.78 40.19 -25.87
N LEU A 575 38.68 41.18 -26.74
CA LEU A 575 37.45 41.55 -27.43
C LEU A 575 37.47 40.93 -28.83
N GLY A 576 36.35 40.39 -29.29
CA GLY A 576 36.23 39.91 -30.69
C GLY A 576 36.45 41.06 -31.66
N THR A 577 37.09 40.81 -32.81
CA THR A 577 37.32 41.84 -33.83
C THR A 577 35.97 42.28 -34.41
N PRO A 578 35.57 43.56 -34.26
CA PRO A 578 34.36 44.06 -34.88
C PRO A 578 34.64 44.22 -36.38
N TRP A 579 34.30 43.20 -37.16
CA TRP A 579 34.26 43.20 -38.63
C TRP A 579 35.61 43.33 -39.35
N SER A 580 35.64 42.85 -40.60
CA SER A 580 36.78 42.95 -41.49
C SER A 580 37.05 44.41 -41.83
N GLY A 581 38.16 44.95 -41.33
CA GLY A 581 38.70 46.26 -41.75
C GLY A 581 37.97 47.46 -41.16
N GLY A 582 38.27 47.78 -39.89
CA GLY A 582 37.88 49.05 -39.28
C GLY A 582 38.29 49.12 -37.81
N SER A 583 39.20 50.04 -37.47
CA SER A 583 39.55 50.33 -36.07
C SER A 583 38.42 51.12 -35.41
N VAL A 584 37.66 50.48 -34.50
CA VAL A 584 36.84 51.22 -33.54
C VAL A 584 37.79 51.80 -32.49
N PHE A 585 37.87 53.13 -32.40
CA PHE A 585 38.67 53.79 -31.37
C PHE A 585 38.00 53.60 -30.01
N MET A 586 38.60 52.73 -29.19
CA MET A 586 38.23 52.56 -27.78
C MET A 586 39.24 53.34 -26.95
N CYS A 587 38.78 54.34 -26.20
CA CYS A 587 39.65 55.13 -25.33
C CYS A 587 39.71 54.50 -23.94
N ARG A 588 40.93 54.40 -23.40
CA ARG A 588 41.16 54.08 -21.99
C ARG A 588 41.15 55.39 -21.22
N ASP A 589 40.40 55.44 -20.11
CA ASP A 589 40.51 56.53 -19.15
C ASP A 589 41.79 56.36 -18.33
N ASP A 590 42.61 57.41 -18.28
CA ASP A 590 43.89 57.43 -17.58
C ASP A 590 43.73 57.40 -16.06
N THR A 591 42.57 57.81 -15.53
CA THR A 591 42.33 57.89 -14.07
C THR A 591 41.96 56.55 -13.47
N PHE A 592 41.15 55.76 -14.17
CA PHE A 592 40.58 54.52 -13.64
C PHE A 592 40.79 53.28 -14.52
N GLY A 593 41.40 53.44 -15.70
CA GLY A 593 41.70 52.34 -16.61
C GLY A 593 40.47 51.74 -17.30
N TYR A 594 39.32 52.44 -17.28
CA TYR A 594 38.11 51.98 -17.93
C TYR A 594 38.18 52.16 -19.45
N ILE A 595 37.49 51.27 -20.17
CA ILE A 595 37.15 51.45 -21.58
C ILE A 595 35.94 52.38 -21.65
N GLY A 596 36.03 53.49 -22.37
CA GLY A 596 34.95 54.48 -22.45
C GLY A 596 34.89 55.24 -23.78
N THR A 597 34.02 56.25 -23.82
CA THR A 597 33.89 57.15 -24.97
C THR A 597 35.02 58.18 -24.97
N CYS A 598 35.58 58.46 -26.15
CA CYS A 598 36.67 59.41 -26.30
C CYS A 598 36.16 60.86 -26.10
N GLY A 599 36.46 61.48 -24.96
CA GLY A 599 36.13 62.87 -24.65
C GLY A 599 37.17 63.86 -25.19
N SER A 600 36.74 64.99 -25.77
CA SER A 600 37.65 66.04 -26.31
C SER A 600 37.27 67.47 -25.86
N SER A 601 36.41 67.58 -24.84
CA SER A 601 35.96 68.87 -24.29
C SER A 601 37.13 69.71 -23.75
N LEU A 602 37.04 71.03 -23.87
CA LEU A 602 37.99 71.97 -23.26
C LEU A 602 38.14 71.74 -21.75
N ARG A 603 37.10 71.26 -21.07
CA ARG A 603 37.13 70.94 -19.63
C ARG A 603 38.21 69.91 -19.27
N PHE A 604 38.62 69.07 -20.21
CA PHE A 604 39.61 68.02 -20.01
C PHE A 604 41.00 68.39 -20.57
N LYS A 605 41.21 69.66 -20.97
CA LYS A 605 42.45 70.13 -21.59
C LYS A 605 42.95 71.38 -20.85
N HIS A 606 44.26 71.50 -20.70
CA HIS A 606 44.94 72.72 -20.25
C HIS A 606 45.95 73.16 -21.33
N ASP A 607 46.51 74.37 -21.20
CA ASP A 607 47.53 74.93 -22.10
C ASP A 607 47.16 74.85 -23.60
N VAL A 608 45.90 75.12 -23.92
CA VAL A 608 45.41 75.13 -25.30
C VAL A 608 45.96 76.35 -26.04
N ALA A 609 46.74 76.11 -27.09
CA ALA A 609 47.35 77.11 -27.94
C ALA A 609 47.19 76.76 -29.44
N ASP A 610 47.38 77.75 -30.30
CA ASP A 610 47.36 77.54 -31.75
C ASP A 610 48.50 76.61 -32.19
N LEU A 611 48.18 75.70 -33.12
CA LEU A 611 49.16 74.81 -33.71
C LEU A 611 50.05 75.61 -34.68
N LYS A 612 51.35 75.73 -34.37
CA LYS A 612 52.31 76.51 -35.17
C LYS A 612 52.96 75.72 -36.30
N SER A 613 52.82 74.39 -36.26
CA SER A 613 53.44 73.48 -37.20
C SER A 613 52.37 72.90 -38.12
N GLY A 614 52.59 72.93 -39.43
CA GLY A 614 51.66 72.37 -40.40
C GLY A 614 52.39 71.89 -41.64
N LEU A 615 52.56 72.80 -42.60
CA LEU A 615 53.04 72.51 -43.93
C LEU A 615 54.50 72.05 -43.93
N ASP A 616 55.37 72.60 -43.07
CA ASP A 616 56.76 72.14 -42.91
C ASP A 616 56.83 70.66 -42.50
N VAL A 617 56.03 70.27 -41.51
CA VAL A 617 56.01 68.90 -40.98
C VAL A 617 55.47 67.95 -42.04
N VAL A 618 54.33 68.27 -42.66
CA VAL A 618 53.71 67.44 -43.71
C VAL A 618 54.66 67.22 -44.89
N ARG A 619 55.45 68.23 -45.27
CA ARG A 619 56.44 68.11 -46.37
C ARG A 619 57.60 67.16 -46.05
N ARG A 620 57.91 66.95 -44.76
CA ARG A 620 58.97 66.03 -44.31
C ARG A 620 58.48 64.61 -44.08
N LEU A 621 57.17 64.41 -43.94
CA LEU A 621 56.58 63.08 -43.79
C LEU A 621 56.58 62.30 -45.11
N ARG A 622 56.98 61.03 -45.05
CA ARG A 622 57.02 60.12 -46.20
C ARG A 622 55.88 59.10 -46.12
N PRO A 623 54.79 59.25 -46.90
CA PRO A 623 53.80 58.19 -47.03
C PRO A 623 54.42 57.00 -47.79
N VAL A 624 54.13 55.79 -47.32
CA VAL A 624 54.65 54.54 -47.86
C VAL A 624 53.53 53.54 -48.11
N THR A 625 53.76 52.59 -49.00
CA THR A 625 52.99 51.34 -49.06
C THR A 625 53.84 50.22 -48.49
N PHE A 626 53.21 49.26 -47.82
CA PHE A 626 53.91 48.16 -47.15
C PHE A 626 53.08 46.87 -47.19
N ARG A 627 53.68 45.76 -46.74
CA ARG A 627 52.98 44.49 -46.51
C ARG A 627 53.14 44.08 -45.06
N TRP A 628 52.08 43.60 -44.45
CA TRP A 628 52.13 43.07 -43.09
C TRP A 628 52.95 41.78 -43.05
N ASN A 629 53.91 41.67 -42.11
CA ASN A 629 54.73 40.46 -41.95
C ASN A 629 53.90 39.22 -41.60
N SER A 630 52.78 39.39 -40.88
CA SER A 630 51.92 38.28 -40.43
C SER A 630 50.97 37.77 -41.52
N SER A 631 50.40 38.66 -42.35
CA SER A 631 49.36 38.30 -43.32
C SER A 631 49.79 38.44 -44.80
N GLY A 632 50.88 39.15 -45.10
CA GLY A 632 51.31 39.49 -46.45
C GLY A 632 50.41 40.50 -47.18
N THR A 633 49.32 40.96 -46.55
CA THR A 633 48.36 41.91 -47.10
C THR A 633 49.03 43.25 -47.36
N MET A 634 48.78 43.83 -48.54
CA MET A 634 49.29 45.15 -48.91
C MET A 634 48.46 46.25 -48.25
N ASP A 635 49.14 47.29 -47.76
CA ASP A 635 48.54 48.41 -47.07
C ASP A 635 49.32 49.71 -47.34
N LEU A 636 48.81 50.85 -46.87
CA LEU A 636 49.45 52.15 -46.97
C LEU A 636 49.45 52.88 -45.64
N GLY A 637 50.44 53.74 -45.42
CA GLY A 637 50.55 54.51 -44.18
C GLY A 637 51.90 55.17 -44.02
N PHE A 638 52.36 55.26 -42.78
CA PHE A 638 53.67 55.79 -42.40
C PHE A 638 54.43 54.78 -41.54
N VAL A 639 55.76 54.80 -41.63
CA VAL A 639 56.65 54.08 -40.72
C VAL A 639 56.79 54.90 -39.44
N ALA A 640 56.51 54.32 -38.28
CA ALA A 640 56.41 55.04 -37.02
C ALA A 640 57.73 55.72 -36.62
N GLU A 641 58.85 55.07 -36.87
CA GLU A 641 60.20 55.60 -36.62
C GLU A 641 60.51 56.81 -37.51
N GLU A 642 60.07 56.79 -38.77
CA GLU A 642 60.22 57.93 -39.69
C GLU A 642 59.37 59.11 -39.25
N VAL A 643 58.13 58.85 -38.79
CA VAL A 643 57.25 59.89 -38.23
C VAL A 643 57.87 60.49 -36.97
N ASN A 644 58.37 59.65 -36.06
CA ASN A 644 59.01 60.09 -34.83
C ASN A 644 60.24 60.98 -35.09
N ALA A 645 61.03 60.67 -36.12
CA ALA A 645 62.18 61.50 -36.51
C ALA A 645 61.78 62.88 -37.06
N VAL A 646 60.60 63.00 -37.66
CA VAL A 646 60.07 64.26 -38.20
C VAL A 646 59.42 65.10 -37.10
N ASP A 647 58.51 64.50 -36.34
CA ASP A 647 57.85 65.09 -35.18
C ASP A 647 57.40 64.00 -34.18
N PRO A 648 58.10 63.86 -33.04
CA PRO A 648 57.80 62.85 -32.02
C PRO A 648 56.37 62.90 -31.47
N ILE A 649 55.68 64.07 -31.53
CA ILE A 649 54.31 64.17 -31.01
C ILE A 649 53.35 63.26 -31.75
N LEU A 650 53.67 62.92 -33.02
CA LEU A 650 52.85 62.10 -33.91
C LEU A 650 53.13 60.59 -33.79
N ALA A 651 54.07 60.17 -32.94
CA ALA A 651 54.37 58.77 -32.67
C ALA A 651 53.76 58.27 -31.35
N THR A 652 53.54 56.96 -31.24
CA THR A 652 53.21 56.23 -30.01
C THR A 652 54.38 55.38 -29.58
N PHE A 653 54.50 55.15 -28.27
CA PHE A 653 55.61 54.42 -27.67
C PHE A 653 55.10 53.25 -26.84
N ASP A 654 55.85 52.15 -26.84
CA ASP A 654 55.59 50.99 -26.00
C ASP A 654 55.97 51.26 -24.52
N LYS A 655 55.76 50.26 -23.67
CA LYS A 655 56.08 50.34 -22.22
C LYS A 655 57.57 50.54 -21.92
N ASP A 656 58.44 50.19 -22.86
CA ASP A 656 59.90 50.28 -22.73
C ASP A 656 60.44 51.57 -23.39
N GLY A 657 59.54 52.43 -23.88
CA GLY A 657 59.84 53.72 -24.50
C GLY A 657 60.27 53.63 -25.96
N GLN A 658 60.11 52.48 -26.62
CA GLN A 658 60.40 52.32 -28.05
C GLN A 658 59.23 52.80 -28.89
N VAL A 659 59.53 53.35 -30.06
CA VAL A 659 58.50 53.78 -31.03
C VAL A 659 57.74 52.54 -31.52
N GLU A 660 56.40 52.56 -31.44
CA GLU A 660 55.56 51.40 -31.78
C GLU A 660 54.46 51.74 -32.81
N GLY A 661 54.09 53.01 -32.96
CA GLY A 661 52.99 53.36 -33.85
C GLY A 661 52.86 54.85 -34.17
N VAL A 662 51.82 55.17 -34.94
CA VAL A 662 51.55 56.53 -35.44
C VAL A 662 50.19 57.01 -34.94
N LYS A 663 50.15 58.24 -34.46
CA LYS A 663 48.95 58.97 -34.04
C LYS A 663 48.17 59.51 -35.25
N TYR A 664 47.62 58.61 -36.07
CA TYR A 664 46.86 58.97 -37.27
C TYR A 664 45.73 59.99 -37.03
N PRO A 665 44.91 59.90 -35.95
CA PRO A 665 43.86 60.89 -35.71
C PRO A 665 44.38 62.31 -35.50
N GLN A 666 45.54 62.45 -34.87
CA GLN A 666 46.18 63.74 -34.61
C GLN A 666 46.73 64.35 -35.91
N MET A 667 47.10 63.52 -36.88
CA MET A 667 47.54 63.96 -38.21
C MET A 667 46.46 64.78 -38.93
N THR A 668 45.18 64.48 -38.72
CA THR A 668 44.08 65.28 -39.31
C THR A 668 44.14 66.75 -38.87
N SER A 669 44.48 67.01 -37.61
CA SER A 669 44.61 68.40 -37.11
C SER A 669 45.84 69.10 -37.71
N LEU A 670 46.95 68.37 -37.87
CA LEU A 670 48.14 68.86 -38.56
C LEU A 670 47.86 69.21 -40.03
N LEU A 671 47.17 68.32 -40.75
CA LEU A 671 46.80 68.51 -42.16
C LEU A 671 45.88 69.72 -42.33
N VAL A 672 44.91 69.94 -41.43
CA VAL A 672 44.06 71.13 -41.44
C VAL A 672 44.91 72.39 -41.32
N ASN A 673 45.90 72.41 -40.42
CA ASN A 673 46.78 73.56 -40.26
C ASN A 673 47.70 73.76 -41.48
N ALA A 674 48.25 72.68 -42.04
CA ALA A 674 49.05 72.72 -43.27
C ALA A 674 48.28 73.29 -44.47
N VAL A 675 47.00 72.94 -44.62
CA VAL A 675 46.14 73.50 -45.67
C VAL A 675 45.90 74.99 -45.45
N LYS A 676 45.71 75.44 -44.20
CA LYS A 676 45.58 76.87 -43.89
C LYS A 676 46.85 77.65 -44.25
N GLU A 677 48.03 77.12 -43.90
CA GLU A 677 49.32 77.73 -44.24
C GLU A 677 49.51 77.80 -45.76
N GLN A 678 49.23 76.71 -46.48
CA GLN A 678 49.32 76.67 -47.95
C GLN A 678 48.37 77.67 -48.61
N GLN A 679 47.14 77.81 -48.08
CA GLN A 679 46.16 78.75 -48.60
C GLN A 679 46.63 80.21 -48.43
N ALA A 680 47.28 80.55 -47.32
CA ALA A 680 47.87 81.87 -47.09
C ALA A 680 49.01 82.18 -48.08
N GLU A 681 49.86 81.18 -48.39
CA GLU A 681 50.92 81.35 -49.40
C GLU A 681 50.33 81.56 -50.81
N ILE A 682 49.28 80.81 -51.18
CA ILE A 682 48.56 80.99 -52.44
C ILE A 682 47.96 82.41 -52.55
N GLU A 683 47.40 82.93 -51.47
CA GLU A 683 46.85 84.30 -51.42
C GLU A 683 47.93 85.36 -51.58
N SER A 684 49.06 85.21 -50.89
CA SER A 684 50.22 86.11 -51.05
C SER A 684 50.76 86.08 -52.48
N LEU A 685 50.93 84.90 -53.07
CA LEU A 685 51.37 84.75 -54.47
C LEU A 685 50.37 85.39 -55.44
N ARG A 686 49.07 85.23 -55.22
CA ARG A 686 48.03 85.89 -56.05
C ARG A 686 48.10 87.40 -55.95
N GLU A 687 48.40 87.95 -54.78
CA GLU A 687 48.57 89.40 -54.58
C GLU A 687 49.84 89.92 -55.26
N GLN A 688 50.97 89.21 -55.13
CA GLN A 688 52.20 89.55 -55.86
C GLN A 688 51.99 89.51 -57.37
N VAL A 689 51.29 88.50 -57.90
CA VAL A 689 50.95 88.42 -59.34
C VAL A 689 50.06 89.60 -59.77
N ARG A 690 49.12 90.05 -58.93
CA ARG A 690 48.32 91.26 -59.23
C ARG A 690 49.17 92.52 -59.25
N ALA A 691 50.07 92.69 -58.28
CA ALA A 691 50.98 93.82 -58.22
C ALA A 691 51.92 93.86 -59.44
N GLN A 692 52.54 92.72 -59.78
CA GLN A 692 53.39 92.59 -60.96
C GLN A 692 52.62 92.88 -62.26
N ARG A 693 51.38 92.40 -62.40
CA ARG A 693 50.54 92.73 -63.56
C ARG A 693 50.23 94.22 -63.67
N SER A 694 49.99 94.90 -62.54
CA SER A 694 49.76 96.34 -62.50
C SER A 694 51.01 97.13 -62.92
N GLU A 695 52.18 96.71 -62.44
CA GLU A 695 53.46 97.33 -62.80
C GLU A 695 53.80 97.11 -64.28
N LEU A 696 53.58 95.88 -64.80
CA LEU A 696 53.75 95.56 -66.21
C LEU A 696 52.79 96.38 -67.09
N ALA A 697 51.56 96.61 -66.65
CA ALA A 697 50.58 97.46 -67.35
C ALA A 697 51.02 98.93 -67.39
N ALA A 698 51.57 99.46 -66.28
CA ALA A 698 52.11 100.81 -66.21
C ALA A 698 53.36 100.98 -67.09
N LEU A 699 54.28 100.00 -67.07
CA LEU A 699 55.47 99.99 -67.92
C LEU A 699 55.09 99.90 -69.40
N LYS A 700 54.11 99.05 -69.74
CA LYS A 700 53.53 98.96 -71.09
C LYS A 700 52.94 100.31 -71.50
N ALA A 701 52.16 100.98 -70.64
CA ALA A 701 51.61 102.31 -70.93
C ALA A 701 52.71 103.35 -71.20
N LEU A 702 53.80 103.35 -70.44
CA LEU A 702 54.95 104.24 -70.64
C LEU A 702 55.70 103.95 -71.95
N VAL A 703 55.94 102.67 -72.27
CA VAL A 703 56.56 102.24 -73.53
C VAL A 703 55.69 102.61 -74.72
N CYS A 704 54.37 102.43 -74.63
CA CYS A 704 53.44 102.80 -75.70
C CYS A 704 53.27 104.31 -75.88
N ALA A 705 53.46 105.10 -74.82
CA ALA A 705 53.49 106.56 -74.90
C ALA A 705 54.77 107.10 -75.56
N SER A 706 55.91 106.44 -75.34
CA SER A 706 57.22 106.88 -75.84
C SER A 706 57.60 106.29 -77.22
N ASN A 707 57.09 105.11 -77.57
CA ASN A 707 57.31 104.45 -78.86
C ASN A 707 56.07 103.64 -79.30
N PRO A 708 55.09 104.27 -79.99
CA PRO A 708 53.84 103.65 -80.40
C PRO A 708 54.00 102.44 -81.34
N GLY A 709 55.17 102.28 -81.97
CA GLY A 709 55.47 101.18 -82.89
C GLY A 709 56.04 99.91 -82.23
N ALA A 710 56.31 99.93 -80.92
CA ALA A 710 56.86 98.79 -80.20
C ALA A 710 55.93 97.57 -80.22
N ALA A 711 56.49 96.37 -80.37
CA ALA A 711 55.71 95.13 -80.50
C ALA A 711 54.74 94.88 -79.33
N ALA A 712 55.11 95.31 -78.12
CA ALA A 712 54.27 95.18 -76.92
C ALA A 712 53.01 96.06 -76.91
N CYS A 713 52.91 97.04 -77.82
CA CYS A 713 51.83 98.05 -77.92
C CYS A 713 50.81 97.74 -79.02
N LYS A 714 51.07 96.71 -79.82
CA LYS A 714 50.07 96.16 -80.73
C LYS A 714 49.10 95.34 -79.88
N GLU A 715 47.83 95.74 -79.85
CA GLU A 715 46.79 94.88 -79.29
C GLU A 715 46.73 93.59 -80.13
N GLU A 716 46.93 92.44 -79.50
CA GLU A 716 46.48 91.17 -80.08
C GLU A 716 44.95 91.24 -80.16
N LYS A 717 44.44 91.22 -81.39
CA LYS A 717 43.00 91.14 -81.69
C LYS A 717 42.40 89.82 -81.22
#